data_AF-A0A482XW58-F1
#
_entry.id   AF-A0A482XW58-F1
#
_cell.length_a   1.000
_cell.length_b   1.000
_cell.length_c   1.000
_cell.angle_alpha   90.00
_cell.angle_beta   90.00
_cell.angle_gamma   90.00
#
_symmetry.space_group_name_H-M   'P 1'
#
loop_
_entity.id
_entity.type
_entity.pdbx_description
1 polymer ?
#
loop_
_entity_poly.entity_id
_entity_poly.type
_entity_poly.pdbx_seq_one_letter_code
_entity_poly.pdbx_strand_id
1 'polypeptide(L)'
;MVFIFFSLPVFLHPLRKPLLPFFTPLMISYRDEKCLQTLEKASLLLKSLHKLTVHGFVKIHESPDANAFLHSIFGYTKTMLEQHINESAENSKYSLRPCAESLFLAFFYEYKSVLSPLLVELVESNHAPVPSHLLPAILAKDAVYNAVGLAAFELYDQDSFFFFFFFRFFSSFFSFSSFPFSFSHLLLLHLFARHLRPALYVAMLALLHCGEDCVVRLTAANTVKVAVDDFDFSSEQFAEFLEPFFTLLFALLKDVHECESKMQVLYILSFIIERMGNQITPYSQGLIQYLPFLWYESNDHNMLRCAIVSTLMRLVQALGTWENHNLQRILFPVIQLSTDISQPAHVYLLEDGLELWVAVIENATCMTPDLLMLFKNMLPLLDGSSEYLKSCLLIIEAYIILEPDSVMQNFGDGLIRSFNSMMRDMSNDGITQIMNVMEVFLKAKPGRAVNVIKPALPMVFEAIVHGQQLPFLMASFLSVMARVILIRNDVFLEVMIDYSQSRGLKVEEVFGEFLDSWLQKMEIVTQFEKEKLLALALASMLSSPDREVLHRFCPFLFALKEVMNDIAECQNEDGSCSLLIVGNDLPEDSEDDEELSSKHRKRKRQLALSDPVYTCNLMAYVRDQVNNLRLRLNAEQFQDVMQTVDDETLENIRQFVPL
;
A
#
# COMPACT_ATOMS: atom_id res chain seq x y z
N MET A 1 24.81 32.26 20.72
CA MET A 1 24.90 32.46 22.20
C MET A 1 24.90 33.93 22.61
N VAL A 2 25.57 34.84 21.87
CA VAL A 2 25.62 36.28 22.21
C VAL A 2 24.28 37.02 21.98
N PHE A 3 23.49 36.65 20.96
CA PHE A 3 22.21 37.32 20.68
C PHE A 3 21.10 37.03 21.71
N ILE A 4 21.11 35.86 22.36
CA ILE A 4 20.12 35.52 23.40
C ILE A 4 20.36 36.34 24.68
N PHE A 5 21.61 36.68 24.99
CA PHE A 5 21.95 37.49 26.15
C PHE A 5 21.69 38.99 25.96
N PHE A 6 21.86 39.53 24.73
CA PHE A 6 21.66 40.96 24.48
C PHE A 6 20.18 41.37 24.30
N SER A 7 19.28 40.41 24.05
CA SER A 7 17.86 40.70 23.76
C SER A 7 16.94 40.53 24.98
N LEU A 8 17.43 39.92 26.07
CA LEU A 8 16.65 39.56 27.26
C LEU A 8 15.84 40.72 27.91
N PRO A 9 16.30 42.00 27.91
CA PRO A 9 15.53 43.10 28.49
C PRO A 9 14.28 43.48 27.65
N VAL A 10 14.32 43.24 26.34
CA VAL A 10 13.22 43.57 25.41
C VAL A 10 12.13 42.48 25.47
N PHE A 11 12.53 41.23 25.66
CA PHE A 11 11.62 40.07 25.75
C PHE A 11 10.74 40.04 27.02
N LEU A 12 11.12 40.73 28.10
CA LEU A 12 10.38 40.69 29.37
C LEU A 12 9.27 41.76 29.50
N HIS A 13 9.25 42.78 28.64
CA HIS A 13 8.26 43.85 28.70
C HIS A 13 6.83 43.44 28.25
N PRO A 14 6.64 42.50 27.30
CA PRO A 14 5.30 42.04 26.90
C PRO A 14 4.70 40.91 27.75
N LEU A 15 5.46 40.27 28.65
CA LEU A 15 5.04 39.13 29.49
C LEU A 15 4.06 39.51 30.64
N ARG A 16 3.14 40.45 30.40
CA ARG A 16 2.15 40.93 31.37
C ARG A 16 0.94 40.00 31.56
N LYS A 17 0.80 38.93 30.77
CA LYS A 17 -0.21 37.88 31.00
C LYS A 17 0.47 36.56 31.36
N PRO A 18 -0.02 35.82 32.37
CA PRO A 18 0.63 34.60 32.81
C PRO A 18 0.45 33.48 31.78
N LEU A 19 1.45 32.61 31.61
CA LEU A 19 1.41 31.32 30.88
C LEU A 19 0.40 30.30 31.46
N LEU A 20 -0.46 30.73 32.39
CA LEU A 20 -1.41 29.91 33.13
C LEU A 20 -2.46 29.21 32.25
N PRO A 21 -2.99 29.81 31.16
CA PRO A 21 -3.97 29.16 30.29
C PRO A 21 -3.39 27.93 29.57
N PHE A 22 -2.07 27.85 29.41
CA PHE A 22 -1.37 26.75 28.73
C PHE A 22 -1.32 25.48 29.59
N PHE A 23 -1.17 25.61 30.91
CA PHE A 23 -1.05 24.47 31.82
C PHE A 23 -2.40 23.83 32.21
N THR A 24 -3.50 24.58 32.16
CA THR A 24 -4.83 24.10 32.56
C THR A 24 -5.42 22.99 31.67
N PRO A 25 -5.35 23.07 30.32
CA PRO A 25 -5.74 21.97 29.43
C PRO A 25 -4.77 20.78 29.51
N LEU A 26 -3.47 21.03 29.65
CA LEU A 26 -2.42 20.00 29.77
C LEU A 26 -2.60 19.12 31.01
N MET A 27 -3.04 19.70 32.14
CA MET A 27 -3.35 18.97 33.38
C MET A 27 -4.57 18.04 33.25
N ILE A 28 -5.46 18.28 32.29
CA ILE A 28 -6.70 17.49 32.07
C ILE A 28 -6.44 16.32 31.11
N SER A 29 -5.41 16.41 30.26
CA SER A 29 -5.09 15.43 29.21
C SER A 29 -4.18 14.27 29.66
N TYR A 30 -3.45 14.40 30.77
CA TYR A 30 -2.49 13.40 31.24
C TYR A 30 -3.08 12.50 32.35
N ARG A 31 -2.95 11.17 32.21
CA ARG A 31 -3.36 10.17 33.23
C ARG A 31 -2.24 9.70 34.16
N ASP A 32 -1.00 10.18 33.98
CA ASP A 32 0.16 9.78 34.77
C ASP A 32 0.39 10.72 35.97
N GLU A 33 0.29 10.16 37.17
CA GLU A 33 0.27 10.88 38.45
C GLU A 33 1.59 11.63 38.75
N LYS A 34 2.73 11.12 38.23
CA LYS A 34 4.04 11.79 38.37
C LYS A 34 4.17 13.03 37.49
N CYS A 35 3.58 13.02 36.29
CA CYS A 35 3.56 14.17 35.40
C CYS A 35 2.68 15.28 35.95
N LEU A 36 1.50 14.92 36.50
CA LEU A 36 0.59 15.88 37.13
C LEU A 36 1.25 16.62 38.30
N GLN A 37 1.93 15.89 39.20
CA GLN A 37 2.65 16.50 40.32
C GLN A 37 3.78 17.45 39.88
N THR A 38 4.39 17.19 38.72
CA THR A 38 5.47 18.01 38.16
C THR A 38 4.90 19.28 37.53
N LEU A 39 3.77 19.17 36.82
CA LEU A 39 3.01 20.28 36.24
C LEU A 39 2.44 21.22 37.33
N GLU A 40 1.92 20.66 38.42
CA GLU A 40 1.45 21.46 39.57
C GLU A 40 2.57 22.28 40.19
N LYS A 41 3.75 21.69 40.38
CA LYS A 41 4.94 22.37 40.92
C LYS A 41 5.45 23.46 39.97
N ALA A 42 5.52 23.19 38.66
CA ALA A 42 5.92 24.19 37.67
C ALA A 42 4.94 25.38 37.61
N SER A 43 3.64 25.11 37.65
CA SER A 43 2.58 26.13 37.72
C SER A 43 2.69 26.97 39.00
N LEU A 44 2.97 26.35 40.15
CA LEU A 44 3.16 27.05 41.42
C LEU A 44 4.41 27.97 41.40
N LEU A 45 5.50 27.51 40.78
CA LEU A 45 6.74 28.26 40.63
C LEU A 45 6.56 29.45 39.68
N LEU A 46 5.83 29.28 38.59
CA LEU A 46 5.46 30.38 37.67
C LEU A 46 4.54 31.42 38.32
N LYS A 47 3.55 30.99 39.12
CA LYS A 47 2.72 31.90 39.93
C LYS A 47 3.55 32.69 40.95
N SER A 48 4.57 32.03 41.53
CA SER A 48 5.48 32.66 42.48
C SER A 48 6.42 33.65 41.78
N LEU A 49 6.96 33.30 40.61
CA LEU A 49 7.75 34.19 39.75
C LEU A 49 6.95 35.45 39.37
N HIS A 50 5.69 35.30 39.00
CA HIS A 50 4.79 36.41 38.66
C HIS A 50 4.57 37.34 39.86
N LYS A 51 4.28 36.79 41.06
CA LYS A 51 4.16 37.62 42.27
C LYS A 51 5.47 38.34 42.62
N LEU A 52 6.61 37.67 42.45
CA LEU A 52 7.93 38.25 42.73
C LEU A 52 8.35 39.32 41.72
N THR A 53 7.92 39.21 40.46
CA THR A 53 8.18 40.22 39.42
C THR A 53 7.22 41.41 39.48
N VAL A 54 5.98 41.21 39.94
CA VAL A 54 5.00 42.27 40.12
C VAL A 54 5.19 43.04 41.45
N HIS A 55 5.66 42.39 42.51
CA HIS A 55 5.73 42.98 43.86
C HIS A 55 7.09 42.94 44.56
N GLY A 56 8.10 42.20 44.07
CA GLY A 56 9.31 41.88 44.85
C GLY A 56 10.65 42.35 44.26
N PHE A 57 10.87 42.21 42.95
CA PHE A 57 12.17 42.49 42.33
C PHE A 57 12.03 43.40 41.10
N VAL A 58 12.47 44.65 41.24
CA VAL A 58 12.45 45.66 40.17
C VAL A 58 13.52 45.37 39.10
N LYS A 59 14.54 44.56 39.42
CA LYS A 59 15.61 44.15 38.49
C LYS A 59 16.07 42.70 38.75
N ILE A 60 15.53 41.78 37.95
CA ILE A 60 15.71 40.32 38.09
C ILE A 60 17.18 39.88 37.89
N HIS A 61 17.95 40.60 37.07
CA HIS A 61 19.34 40.28 36.71
C HIS A 61 20.37 40.62 37.79
N GLU A 62 19.99 41.41 38.81
CA GLU A 62 20.88 41.81 39.92
C GLU A 62 20.71 40.90 41.15
N SER A 63 19.69 40.03 41.17
CA SER A 63 19.44 39.09 42.27
C SER A 63 19.93 37.67 41.92
N PRO A 64 20.94 37.14 42.64
CA PRO A 64 21.45 35.79 42.40
C PRO A 64 20.38 34.72 42.65
N ASP A 65 19.48 34.94 43.60
CA ASP A 65 18.40 34.02 43.94
C ASP A 65 17.32 33.98 42.85
N ALA A 66 16.99 35.13 42.24
CA ALA A 66 16.05 35.18 41.11
C ALA A 66 16.63 34.49 39.87
N ASN A 67 17.94 34.60 39.66
CA ASN A 67 18.62 33.97 38.54
C ASN A 67 18.75 32.44 38.75
N ALA A 68 19.07 31.99 39.96
CA ALA A 68 19.06 30.56 40.32
C ALA A 68 17.66 29.93 40.21
N PHE A 69 16.62 30.70 40.56
CA PHE A 69 15.23 30.30 40.42
C PHE A 69 14.78 30.19 38.96
N LEU A 70 15.16 31.15 38.11
CA LEU A 70 14.94 31.07 36.66
C LEU A 70 15.68 29.87 36.04
N HIS A 71 16.94 29.64 36.44
CA HIS A 71 17.70 28.47 35.99
C HIS A 71 17.02 27.16 36.40
N SER A 72 16.41 27.08 37.58
CA SER A 72 15.59 25.92 37.98
C SER A 72 14.35 25.77 37.11
N ILE A 73 13.60 26.86 36.86
CA ILE A 73 12.42 26.82 35.98
C ILE A 73 12.80 26.36 34.57
N PHE A 74 13.87 26.92 33.98
CA PHE A 74 14.37 26.50 32.68
C PHE A 74 14.88 25.05 32.69
N GLY A 75 15.51 24.62 33.79
CA GLY A 75 15.92 23.23 34.00
C GLY A 75 14.74 22.26 33.95
N TYR A 76 13.65 22.56 34.66
CA TYR A 76 12.44 21.73 34.67
C TYR A 76 11.64 21.81 33.36
N THR A 77 11.61 22.98 32.72
CA THR A 77 10.95 23.15 31.41
C THR A 77 11.70 22.39 30.31
N LYS A 78 13.05 22.34 30.40
CA LYS A 78 13.89 21.51 29.53
C LYS A 78 13.57 20.02 29.70
N THR A 79 13.42 19.53 30.94
CA THR A 79 13.05 18.13 31.19
C THR A 79 11.64 17.80 30.69
N MET A 80 10.71 18.77 30.76
CA MET A 80 9.36 18.65 30.20
C MET A 80 9.36 18.61 28.67
N LEU A 81 10.14 19.46 28.01
CA LEU A 81 10.33 19.44 26.56
C LEU A 81 10.96 18.12 26.11
N GLU A 82 11.98 17.62 26.81
CA GLU A 82 12.60 16.32 26.55
C GLU A 82 11.60 15.14 26.61
N GLN A 83 10.52 15.26 27.41
CA GLN A 83 9.46 14.25 27.48
C GLN A 83 8.39 14.41 26.38
N HIS A 84 8.02 15.63 26.01
CA HIS A 84 7.04 15.90 24.94
C HIS A 84 7.62 15.70 23.52
N ILE A 85 8.95 15.79 23.38
CA ILE A 85 9.72 15.56 22.14
C ILE A 85 9.89 14.06 21.82
N ASN A 86 9.56 13.15 22.75
CA ASN A 86 9.68 11.71 22.51
C ASN A 86 8.68 11.15 21.48
N GLU A 87 7.63 11.88 21.12
CA GLU A 87 6.64 11.42 20.13
C GLU A 87 6.88 11.98 18.71
N SER A 88 7.83 12.88 18.52
CA SER A 88 8.15 13.44 17.18
C SER A 88 9.66 13.63 16.97
N ALA A 89 10.24 12.71 16.19
CA ALA A 89 11.60 12.71 15.62
C ALA A 89 12.78 12.51 16.59
N GLU A 90 13.40 11.33 16.51
CA GLU A 90 14.48 10.86 17.41
C GLU A 90 15.81 11.65 17.34
N ASN A 91 16.04 12.52 16.34
CA ASN A 91 17.31 13.27 16.21
C ASN A 91 17.30 14.69 16.80
N SER A 92 16.14 15.23 17.17
CA SER A 92 16.03 16.59 17.74
C SER A 92 16.61 16.71 19.15
N LYS A 93 16.83 15.58 19.83
CA LYS A 93 17.26 15.49 21.25
C LYS A 93 18.68 15.97 21.56
N TYR A 94 19.56 16.07 20.56
CA TYR A 94 21.01 16.29 20.78
C TYR A 94 21.59 17.54 20.13
N SER A 95 20.80 18.33 19.39
CA SER A 95 21.27 19.53 18.69
C SER A 95 20.48 20.78 19.10
N LEU A 96 21.21 21.85 19.43
CA LEU A 96 20.62 23.11 19.92
C LEU A 96 19.70 23.78 18.90
N ARG A 97 19.96 23.62 17.60
CA ARG A 97 19.21 24.27 16.52
C ARG A 97 17.79 23.70 16.38
N PRO A 98 17.58 22.38 16.17
CA PRO A 98 16.24 21.80 16.17
C PRO A 98 15.42 22.12 17.43
N CYS A 99 16.03 22.09 18.61
CA CYS A 99 15.35 22.48 19.86
C CYS A 99 14.88 23.94 19.83
N ALA A 100 15.69 24.86 19.31
CA ALA A 100 15.31 26.27 19.18
C ALA A 100 14.21 26.48 18.14
N GLU A 101 14.22 25.71 17.04
CA GLU A 101 13.20 25.73 15.99
C GLU A 101 11.84 25.24 16.52
N SER A 102 11.82 24.11 17.24
CA SER A 102 10.60 23.59 17.89
C SER A 102 10.04 24.56 18.95
N LEU A 103 10.92 25.16 19.75
CA LEU A 103 10.52 26.15 20.75
C LEU A 103 9.95 27.42 20.10
N PHE A 104 10.59 27.90 19.03
CA PHE A 104 10.09 29.03 18.25
C PHE A 104 8.69 28.77 17.71
N LEU A 105 8.47 27.60 17.09
CA LEU A 105 7.15 27.21 16.59
C LEU A 105 6.09 27.21 17.69
N ALA A 106 6.39 26.58 18.84
CA ALA A 106 5.47 26.55 19.98
C ALA A 106 5.08 27.97 20.46
N PHE A 107 6.04 28.90 20.50
CA PHE A 107 5.72 30.30 20.82
C PHE A 107 4.96 31.00 19.70
N PHE A 108 5.28 30.72 18.44
CA PHE A 108 4.62 31.34 17.29
C PHE A 108 3.13 31.00 17.22
N TYR A 109 2.76 29.74 17.49
CA TYR A 109 1.36 29.32 17.55
C TYR A 109 0.55 30.07 18.61
N GLU A 110 1.09 30.20 19.83
CA GLU A 110 0.40 30.85 20.94
C GLU A 110 0.32 32.38 20.81
N TYR A 111 1.36 33.00 20.23
CA TYR A 111 1.50 34.46 20.17
C TYR A 111 1.51 35.00 18.74
N LYS A 112 0.85 34.31 17.81
CA LYS A 112 0.80 34.64 16.37
C LYS A 112 0.53 36.11 16.09
N SER A 113 -0.43 36.72 16.80
CA SER A 113 -0.81 38.13 16.62
C SER A 113 0.30 39.14 16.94
N VAL A 114 1.25 38.77 17.80
CA VAL A 114 2.39 39.62 18.20
C VAL A 114 3.64 39.27 17.40
N LEU A 115 3.87 37.99 17.16
CA LEU A 115 5.10 37.50 16.53
C LEU A 115 5.10 37.62 15.00
N SER A 116 3.93 37.56 14.36
CA SER A 116 3.83 37.76 12.90
C SER A 116 4.36 39.14 12.47
N PRO A 117 3.85 40.29 12.99
CA PRO A 117 4.35 41.60 12.57
C PRO A 117 5.83 41.83 12.92
N LEU A 118 6.30 41.28 14.05
CA LEU A 118 7.72 41.34 14.42
C LEU A 118 8.60 40.59 13.41
N LEU A 119 8.15 39.43 12.94
CA LEU A 119 8.88 38.65 11.97
C LEU A 119 8.95 39.36 10.61
N VAL A 120 7.87 40.05 10.21
CA VAL A 120 7.88 40.93 9.03
C VAL A 120 8.90 42.06 9.18
N GLU A 121 8.91 42.76 10.32
CA GLU A 121 9.88 43.82 10.61
C GLU A 121 11.34 43.32 10.58
N LEU A 122 11.58 42.11 11.10
CA LEU A 122 12.89 41.47 11.05
C LEU A 122 13.31 41.14 9.62
N VAL A 123 12.39 40.70 8.76
CA VAL A 123 12.66 40.51 7.34
C VAL A 123 13.00 41.84 6.68
N GLU A 124 12.21 42.89 6.91
CA GLU A 124 12.45 44.23 6.38
C GLU A 124 13.79 44.81 6.84
N SER A 125 14.23 44.50 8.06
CA SER A 125 15.52 44.98 8.57
C SER A 125 16.72 44.22 8.00
N ASN A 126 16.53 42.98 7.53
CA ASN A 126 17.63 42.09 7.10
C ASN A 126 17.60 41.75 5.60
N HIS A 127 16.73 42.38 4.80
CA HIS A 127 16.54 42.02 3.40
C HIS A 127 17.69 42.42 2.46
N ALA A 128 18.50 43.42 2.84
CA ALA A 128 19.56 43.96 1.99
C ALA A 128 20.63 42.91 1.63
N PRO A 129 21.31 43.04 0.47
CA PRO A 129 22.40 42.14 0.14
C PRO A 129 23.58 42.33 1.12
N VAL A 130 24.02 41.25 1.76
CA VAL A 130 25.12 41.24 2.72
C VAL A 130 26.42 40.84 2.00
N PRO A 131 27.52 41.59 2.15
CA PRO A 131 28.82 41.19 1.61
C PRO A 131 29.30 39.83 2.13
N SER A 132 29.96 39.04 1.28
CA SER A 132 30.45 37.68 1.56
C SER A 132 31.40 37.56 2.77
N HIS A 133 32.05 38.66 3.16
CA HIS A 133 33.00 38.68 4.30
C HIS A 133 32.33 38.93 5.66
N LEU A 134 31.04 39.26 5.71
CA LEU A 134 30.31 39.58 6.94
C LEU A 134 29.47 38.40 7.44
N LEU A 135 30.15 37.34 7.89
CA LEU A 135 29.51 36.11 8.39
C LEU A 135 28.40 36.35 9.44
N PRO A 136 28.55 37.24 10.45
CA PRO A 136 27.49 37.46 11.44
C PRO A 136 26.19 38.01 10.85
N ALA A 137 26.30 38.87 9.84
CA ALA A 137 25.13 39.45 9.16
C ALA A 137 24.47 38.42 8.23
N ILE A 138 25.25 37.54 7.60
CA ILE A 138 24.74 36.40 6.82
C ILE A 138 23.97 35.44 7.73
N LEU A 139 24.54 35.07 8.88
CA LEU A 139 23.89 34.17 9.84
C LEU A 139 22.64 34.77 10.47
N ALA A 140 22.61 36.09 10.72
CA ALA A 140 21.42 36.76 11.21
C ALA A 140 20.29 36.73 10.17
N LYS A 141 20.62 37.02 8.90
CA LYS A 141 19.69 36.93 7.77
C LYS A 141 19.16 35.51 7.59
N ASP A 142 20.04 34.51 7.65
CA ASP A 142 19.71 33.09 7.58
C ASP A 142 18.75 32.66 8.69
N ALA A 143 19.01 33.09 9.94
CA ALA A 143 18.15 32.78 11.08
C ALA A 143 16.75 33.41 10.97
N VAL A 144 16.66 34.65 10.49
CA VAL A 144 15.36 35.32 10.26
C VAL A 144 14.56 34.56 9.20
N TYR A 145 15.18 34.23 8.08
CA TYR A 145 14.51 33.48 7.04
C TYR A 145 14.18 32.04 7.45
N ASN A 146 14.98 31.43 8.32
CA ASN A 146 14.66 30.16 8.95
C ASN A 146 13.39 30.23 9.80
N ALA A 147 13.25 31.29 10.60
CA ALA A 147 12.04 31.53 11.38
C ALA A 147 10.81 31.75 10.47
N VAL A 148 10.96 32.48 9.36
CA VAL A 148 9.88 32.64 8.36
C VAL A 148 9.51 31.29 7.75
N GLY A 149 10.48 30.48 7.34
CA GLY A 149 10.25 29.15 6.75
C GLY A 149 9.48 28.22 7.67
N LEU A 150 9.79 28.23 8.97
CA LEU A 150 9.07 27.45 9.99
C LEU A 150 7.63 27.94 10.18
N ALA A 151 7.42 29.27 10.21
CA ALA A 151 6.12 29.88 10.41
C ALA A 151 5.30 30.05 9.11
N ALA A 152 5.78 29.55 7.98
CA ALA A 152 5.27 29.92 6.67
C ALA A 152 3.80 29.53 6.43
N PHE A 153 3.37 28.35 6.93
CA PHE A 153 1.98 27.92 6.85
C PHE A 153 1.04 28.89 7.58
N GLU A 154 1.44 29.35 8.76
CA GLU A 154 0.65 30.28 9.57
C GLU A 154 0.63 31.70 9.00
N LEU A 155 1.66 32.08 8.25
CA LEU A 155 1.78 33.38 7.60
C LEU A 155 1.03 33.44 6.25
N TYR A 156 0.60 32.30 5.71
CA TYR A 156 -0.04 32.20 4.40
C TYR A 156 -1.33 33.02 4.29
N ASP A 157 -2.12 33.11 5.37
CA ASP A 157 -3.38 33.89 5.41
C ASP A 157 -3.17 35.43 5.29
N GLN A 158 -1.92 35.91 5.31
CA GLN A 158 -1.58 37.32 5.11
C GLN A 158 -1.06 37.55 3.68
N ASP A 159 -1.99 37.56 2.70
CA ASP A 159 -1.74 37.65 1.25
C ASP A 159 -0.66 38.69 0.83
N SER A 160 -0.58 39.81 1.54
CA SER A 160 0.36 40.90 1.23
C SER A 160 1.82 40.59 1.61
N PHE A 161 2.06 39.84 2.69
CA PHE A 161 3.39 39.46 3.13
C PHE A 161 4.02 38.44 2.17
N PHE A 162 3.20 37.50 1.69
CA PHE A 162 3.66 36.40 0.84
C PHE A 162 4.14 36.88 -0.53
N PHE A 163 3.37 37.76 -1.19
CA PHE A 163 3.77 38.36 -2.47
C PHE A 163 5.03 39.25 -2.33
N PHE A 164 5.09 40.04 -1.25
CA PHE A 164 6.25 40.89 -0.94
C PHE A 164 7.52 40.07 -0.70
N PHE A 165 7.42 39.01 0.11
CA PHE A 165 8.53 38.11 0.41
C PHE A 165 9.02 37.37 -0.85
N PHE A 166 8.10 36.85 -1.68
CA PHE A 166 8.43 36.14 -2.91
C PHE A 166 9.23 36.99 -3.89
N PHE A 167 8.75 38.20 -4.21
CA PHE A 167 9.42 39.08 -5.16
C PHE A 167 10.82 39.49 -4.65
N ARG A 168 10.96 39.74 -3.35
CA ARG A 168 12.24 40.13 -2.74
C ARG A 168 13.23 38.96 -2.65
N PHE A 169 12.73 37.75 -2.37
CA PHE A 169 13.52 36.52 -2.34
C PHE A 169 14.11 36.20 -3.72
N PHE A 170 13.28 36.24 -4.77
CA PHE A 170 13.73 36.00 -6.15
C PHE A 170 14.79 37.01 -6.62
N SER A 171 14.65 38.29 -6.26
CA SER A 171 15.67 39.31 -6.56
C SER A 171 16.99 39.06 -5.83
N SER A 172 16.95 38.51 -4.61
CA SER A 172 18.15 38.15 -3.85
C SER A 172 18.78 36.88 -4.41
N PHE A 173 17.99 35.90 -4.87
CA PHE A 173 18.45 34.59 -5.36
C PHE A 173 19.51 34.70 -6.47
N PHE A 174 19.31 35.58 -7.46
CA PHE A 174 20.27 35.76 -8.57
C PHE A 174 21.55 36.53 -8.21
N SER A 175 21.60 37.15 -7.03
CA SER A 175 22.73 38.00 -6.62
C SER A 175 23.75 37.28 -5.72
N PHE A 176 23.43 36.08 -5.21
CA PHE A 176 24.24 35.36 -4.23
C PHE A 176 24.73 34.02 -4.77
N SER A 177 25.93 34.02 -5.34
CA SER A 177 26.55 32.84 -5.94
C SER A 177 27.65 32.21 -5.07
N SER A 178 27.56 32.23 -3.72
CA SER A 178 28.73 31.78 -2.92
C SER A 178 28.53 31.21 -1.51
N PHE A 179 27.32 30.98 -0.97
CA PHE A 179 27.21 30.37 0.37
C PHE A 179 26.04 29.39 0.52
N PRO A 180 26.23 28.29 1.29
CA PRO A 180 25.16 27.33 1.60
C PRO A 180 24.19 27.97 2.58
N PHE A 181 23.16 28.63 2.06
CA PHE A 181 22.05 29.17 2.86
C PHE A 181 21.23 28.01 3.43
N SER A 182 20.81 28.12 4.70
CA SER A 182 20.16 27.04 5.43
C SER A 182 18.82 26.65 4.80
N PHE A 183 18.68 25.34 4.58
CA PHE A 183 17.50 24.44 4.54
C PHE A 183 16.06 24.97 4.57
N SER A 184 15.76 26.07 5.25
CA SER A 184 14.42 26.56 5.55
C SER A 184 13.83 27.53 4.53
N HIS A 185 14.67 28.17 3.72
CA HIS A 185 14.22 29.08 2.65
C HIS A 185 13.50 28.36 1.52
N LEU A 186 13.86 27.09 1.33
CA LEU A 186 13.34 26.25 0.27
C LEU A 186 12.00 25.59 0.66
N LEU A 187 11.76 25.42 1.97
CA LEU A 187 10.46 25.00 2.52
C LEU A 187 9.36 26.06 2.29
N LEU A 188 9.71 27.35 2.29
CA LEU A 188 8.80 28.43 1.87
C LEU A 188 8.31 28.25 0.43
N LEU A 189 9.12 27.62 -0.44
CA LEU A 189 8.73 27.44 -1.83
C LEU A 189 7.64 26.38 -2.04
N HIS A 190 7.52 25.43 -1.13
CA HIS A 190 6.47 24.42 -1.15
C HIS A 190 5.07 25.03 -0.95
N LEU A 191 4.96 26.15 -0.23
CA LEU A 191 3.69 26.84 0.04
C LEU A 191 3.21 27.74 -1.11
N PHE A 192 3.94 27.82 -2.22
CA PHE A 192 3.53 28.67 -3.33
C PHE A 192 2.32 28.10 -4.08
N ALA A 193 1.34 28.99 -4.31
CA ALA A 193 0.22 28.74 -5.21
C ALA A 193 0.70 28.22 -6.57
N ARG A 194 -0.11 27.35 -7.20
CA ARG A 194 0.20 26.59 -8.44
C ARG A 194 0.88 27.40 -9.55
N HIS A 195 0.62 28.70 -9.64
CA HIS A 195 1.14 29.59 -10.68
C HIS A 195 2.62 29.97 -10.52
N LEU A 196 3.23 29.84 -9.34
CA LEU A 196 4.64 30.18 -9.09
C LEU A 196 5.60 28.98 -9.12
N ARG A 197 5.06 27.75 -9.27
CA ARG A 197 5.86 26.52 -9.33
C ARG A 197 6.86 26.48 -10.49
N PRO A 198 6.55 26.94 -11.71
CA PRO A 198 7.56 27.00 -12.77
C PRO A 198 8.78 27.84 -12.38
N ALA A 199 8.58 28.94 -11.66
CA ALA A 199 9.68 29.77 -11.17
C ALA A 199 10.52 29.00 -10.12
N LEU A 200 9.87 28.30 -9.19
CA LEU A 200 10.56 27.38 -8.28
C LEU A 200 11.40 26.35 -9.04
N TYR A 201 10.85 25.70 -10.05
CA TYR A 201 11.57 24.69 -10.84
C TYR A 201 12.82 25.28 -11.51
N VAL A 202 12.72 26.47 -12.11
CA VAL A 202 13.87 27.18 -12.68
C VAL A 202 14.93 27.48 -11.63
N ALA A 203 14.52 27.95 -10.44
CA ALA A 203 15.45 28.22 -9.35
C ALA A 203 16.17 26.94 -8.87
N MET A 204 15.45 25.83 -8.75
CA MET A 204 16.05 24.58 -8.27
C MET A 204 17.01 23.98 -9.29
N LEU A 205 16.74 24.13 -10.59
CA LEU A 205 17.68 23.73 -11.64
C LEU A 205 19.00 24.48 -11.53
N ALA A 206 18.95 25.78 -11.23
CA ALA A 206 20.16 26.58 -11.03
C ALA A 206 20.98 26.08 -9.82
N LEU A 207 20.33 25.76 -8.69
CA LEU A 207 21.00 25.26 -7.47
C LEU A 207 21.52 23.82 -7.61
N LEU A 208 20.94 23.03 -8.49
CA LEU A 208 21.32 21.63 -8.68
C LEU A 208 22.54 21.47 -9.62
N HIS A 209 22.93 22.54 -10.30
CA HIS A 209 24.05 22.56 -11.23
C HIS A 209 25.36 22.12 -10.57
N CYS A 210 26.24 21.46 -11.32
CA CYS A 210 27.49 20.88 -10.81
C CYS A 210 28.53 21.91 -10.29
N GLY A 211 28.29 23.19 -10.51
CA GLY A 211 29.14 24.28 -10.01
C GLY A 211 28.84 24.67 -8.55
N GLU A 212 27.70 24.24 -8.01
CA GLU A 212 27.26 24.55 -6.65
C GLU A 212 27.78 23.52 -5.64
N ASP A 213 27.80 23.92 -4.36
CA ASP A 213 28.21 23.04 -3.26
C ASP A 213 27.28 21.82 -3.10
N CYS A 214 27.85 20.69 -2.65
CA CYS A 214 27.11 19.44 -2.49
C CYS A 214 25.89 19.58 -1.57
N VAL A 215 26.01 20.33 -0.47
CA VAL A 215 24.89 20.57 0.47
C VAL A 215 23.77 21.35 -0.22
N VAL A 216 24.12 22.35 -1.04
CA VAL A 216 23.15 23.14 -1.81
C VAL A 216 22.41 22.24 -2.80
N ARG A 217 23.14 21.41 -3.55
CA ARG A 217 22.57 20.49 -4.54
C ARG A 217 21.65 19.45 -3.89
N LEU A 218 22.06 18.84 -2.77
CA LEU A 218 21.22 17.90 -2.01
C LEU A 218 19.97 18.56 -1.44
N THR A 219 20.09 19.80 -0.95
CA THR A 219 18.94 20.54 -0.43
C THR A 219 17.96 20.87 -1.56
N ALA A 220 18.45 21.36 -2.70
CA ALA A 220 17.64 21.64 -3.88
C ALA A 220 16.93 20.37 -4.38
N ALA A 221 17.62 19.23 -4.45
CA ALA A 221 17.04 17.94 -4.80
C ALA A 221 15.87 17.57 -3.87
N ASN A 222 16.05 17.73 -2.55
CA ASN A 222 15.01 17.44 -1.56
C ASN A 222 13.81 18.40 -1.69
N THR A 223 14.07 19.67 -1.98
CA THR A 223 13.00 20.66 -2.21
C THR A 223 12.15 20.31 -3.43
N VAL A 224 12.78 19.87 -4.52
CA VAL A 224 12.05 19.41 -5.71
C VAL A 224 11.18 18.20 -5.36
N LYS A 225 11.69 17.23 -4.58
CA LYS A 225 10.88 16.09 -4.10
C LYS A 225 9.63 16.57 -3.37
N VAL A 226 9.77 17.49 -2.42
CA VAL A 226 8.64 18.04 -1.65
C VAL A 226 7.66 18.78 -2.56
N ALA A 227 8.15 19.54 -3.54
CA ALA A 227 7.29 20.24 -4.51
C ALA A 227 6.52 19.29 -5.45
N VAL A 228 7.08 18.11 -5.75
CA VAL A 228 6.44 17.07 -6.57
C VAL A 228 5.50 16.19 -5.72
N ASP A 229 5.71 16.10 -4.41
CA ASP A 229 4.85 15.36 -3.45
C ASP A 229 3.55 16.10 -3.10
N ASP A 230 3.43 17.35 -3.53
CA ASP A 230 2.28 18.19 -3.25
C ASP A 230 0.97 17.63 -3.86
N PHE A 231 -0.14 17.75 -3.12
CA PHE A 231 -1.46 17.24 -3.54
C PHE A 231 -1.97 17.89 -4.83
N ASP A 232 -1.56 19.14 -5.09
CA ASP A 232 -1.94 19.91 -6.26
C ASP A 232 -0.94 19.75 -7.42
N PHE A 233 0.00 18.81 -7.35
CA PHE A 233 1.02 18.57 -8.38
C PHE A 233 0.40 18.33 -9.77
N SER A 234 0.99 18.95 -10.80
CA SER A 234 0.60 18.78 -12.21
C SER A 234 1.78 18.19 -12.98
N SER A 235 1.63 16.95 -13.44
CA SER A 235 2.64 16.26 -14.25
C SER A 235 2.88 16.98 -15.58
N GLU A 236 1.83 17.51 -16.21
CA GLU A 236 1.93 18.29 -17.45
C GLU A 236 2.81 19.54 -17.28
N GLN A 237 2.63 20.29 -16.19
CA GLN A 237 3.45 21.48 -15.92
C GLN A 237 4.92 21.11 -15.63
N PHE A 238 5.16 19.99 -14.95
CA PHE A 238 6.52 19.55 -14.62
C PHE A 238 7.25 18.90 -15.80
N ALA A 239 6.53 18.41 -16.81
CA ALA A 239 7.09 17.72 -17.97
C ALA A 239 8.18 18.54 -18.68
N GLU A 240 8.02 19.86 -18.78
CA GLU A 240 9.01 20.76 -19.40
C GLU A 240 10.35 20.81 -18.64
N PHE A 241 10.35 20.51 -17.34
CA PHE A 241 11.52 20.55 -16.47
C PHE A 241 12.10 19.16 -16.18
N LEU A 242 11.42 18.09 -16.60
CA LEU A 242 11.74 16.71 -16.24
C LEU A 242 13.15 16.30 -16.68
N GLU A 243 13.50 16.50 -17.96
CA GLU A 243 14.79 16.10 -18.50
C GLU A 243 15.97 16.79 -17.78
N PRO A 244 16.00 18.13 -17.62
CA PRO A 244 17.05 18.80 -16.85
C PRO A 244 17.17 18.30 -15.41
N PHE A 245 16.05 18.15 -14.70
CA PHE A 245 16.09 17.67 -13.32
C PHE A 245 16.64 16.26 -13.23
N PHE A 246 16.13 15.35 -14.05
CA PHE A 246 16.57 13.95 -14.03
C PHE A 246 18.06 13.83 -14.34
N THR A 247 18.55 14.60 -15.31
CA THR A 247 19.96 14.64 -15.70
C THR A 247 20.85 15.14 -14.56
N LEU A 248 20.48 16.26 -13.93
CA LEU A 248 21.27 16.86 -12.85
C LEU A 248 21.22 16.02 -11.55
N LEU A 249 20.07 15.41 -11.23
CA LEU A 249 19.94 14.47 -10.11
C LEU A 249 20.77 13.21 -10.34
N PHE A 250 20.78 12.69 -11.56
CA PHE A 250 21.62 11.54 -11.92
C PHE A 250 23.13 11.89 -11.86
N ALA A 251 23.52 13.09 -12.26
CA ALA A 251 24.88 13.58 -12.06
C ALA A 251 25.22 13.68 -10.56
N LEU A 252 24.31 14.26 -9.75
CA LEU A 252 24.48 14.33 -8.30
C LEU A 252 24.65 12.95 -7.66
N LEU A 253 23.88 11.94 -8.10
CA LEU A 253 24.01 10.56 -7.63
C LEU A 253 25.41 9.98 -7.86
N LYS A 254 26.07 10.36 -8.95
CA LYS A 254 27.45 9.93 -9.26
C LYS A 254 28.49 10.71 -8.48
N ASP A 255 28.21 11.97 -8.18
CA ASP A 255 29.14 12.86 -7.48
C ASP A 255 29.19 12.58 -5.97
N VAL A 256 28.08 12.15 -5.36
CA VAL A 256 28.02 11.86 -3.92
C VAL A 256 28.71 10.54 -3.57
N HIS A 257 29.51 10.55 -2.51
CA HIS A 257 30.30 9.38 -2.08
C HIS A 257 29.68 8.63 -0.90
N GLU A 258 29.01 9.34 0.00
CA GLU A 258 28.43 8.75 1.21
C GLU A 258 27.17 7.93 0.89
N CYS A 259 27.05 6.78 1.57
CA CYS A 259 25.93 5.85 1.39
C CYS A 259 24.57 6.53 1.62
N GLU A 260 24.44 7.32 2.69
CA GLU A 260 23.21 8.04 3.03
C GLU A 260 22.83 9.07 1.95
N SER A 261 23.82 9.81 1.43
CA SER A 261 23.61 10.77 0.35
C SER A 261 23.17 10.06 -0.94
N LYS A 262 23.78 8.92 -1.30
CA LYS A 262 23.36 8.11 -2.45
C LYS A 262 21.92 7.62 -2.29
N MET A 263 21.57 7.11 -1.11
CA MET A 263 20.20 6.68 -0.80
C MET A 263 19.20 7.82 -0.93
N GLN A 264 19.52 9.01 -0.41
CA GLN A 264 18.66 10.19 -0.51
C GLN A 264 18.40 10.58 -1.98
N VAL A 265 19.45 10.64 -2.80
CA VAL A 265 19.31 11.00 -4.23
C VAL A 265 18.54 9.93 -5.00
N LEU A 266 18.77 8.64 -4.73
CA LEU A 266 18.00 7.53 -5.31
C LEU A 266 16.52 7.61 -4.93
N TYR A 267 16.21 7.92 -3.67
CA TYR A 267 14.83 8.08 -3.22
C TYR A 267 14.13 9.21 -3.98
N ILE A 268 14.80 10.36 -4.15
CA ILE A 268 14.27 11.49 -4.91
C ILE A 268 14.04 11.13 -6.39
N LEU A 269 15.00 10.45 -7.02
CA LEU A 269 14.86 9.95 -8.39
C LEU A 269 13.69 8.98 -8.51
N SER A 270 13.57 8.03 -7.59
CA SER A 270 12.48 7.04 -7.54
C SER A 270 11.11 7.70 -7.39
N PHE A 271 11.03 8.73 -6.57
CA PHE A 271 9.81 9.50 -6.36
C PHE A 271 9.38 10.26 -7.63
N ILE A 272 10.33 10.87 -8.34
CA ILE A 272 10.05 11.52 -9.62
C ILE A 272 9.64 10.49 -10.68
N ILE A 273 10.29 9.33 -10.73
CA ILE A 273 9.90 8.21 -11.62
C ILE A 273 8.45 7.81 -11.37
N GLU A 274 8.07 7.61 -10.11
CA GLU A 274 6.70 7.26 -9.72
C GLU A 274 5.68 8.32 -10.14
N ARG A 275 5.96 9.60 -9.90
CA ARG A 275 5.02 10.70 -10.15
C ARG A 275 4.89 11.06 -11.64
N MET A 276 5.90 10.77 -12.45
CA MET A 276 5.89 11.05 -13.90
C MET A 276 5.53 9.84 -14.77
N GLY A 277 5.58 8.63 -14.21
CA GLY A 277 5.20 7.40 -14.91
C GLY A 277 5.93 7.22 -16.25
N ASN A 278 5.17 6.96 -17.31
CA ASN A 278 5.69 6.66 -18.66
C ASN A 278 6.56 7.79 -19.26
N GLN A 279 6.41 9.05 -18.82
CA GLN A 279 7.16 10.20 -19.33
C GLN A 279 8.66 10.11 -19.01
N ILE A 280 9.07 9.25 -18.08
CA ILE A 280 10.48 9.05 -17.71
C ILE A 280 11.27 8.20 -18.71
N THR A 281 10.57 7.46 -19.56
CA THR A 281 11.14 6.49 -20.51
C THR A 281 12.36 7.02 -21.27
N PRO A 282 12.32 8.20 -21.94
CA PRO A 282 13.46 8.70 -22.71
C PRO A 282 14.70 9.05 -21.85
N TYR A 283 14.54 9.29 -20.55
CA TYR A 283 15.60 9.80 -19.67
C TYR A 283 16.20 8.71 -18.77
N SER A 284 15.51 7.60 -18.58
CA SER A 284 15.86 6.52 -17.63
C SER A 284 17.06 5.66 -18.03
N GLN A 285 17.48 5.66 -19.30
CA GLN A 285 18.52 4.73 -19.81
C GLN A 285 19.86 4.86 -19.08
N GLY A 286 20.26 6.10 -18.76
CA GLY A 286 21.52 6.35 -18.03
C GLY A 286 21.49 5.73 -16.63
N LEU A 287 20.36 5.84 -15.93
CA LEU A 287 20.17 5.26 -14.61
C LEU A 287 20.19 3.72 -14.67
N ILE A 288 19.46 3.12 -15.61
CA ILE A 288 19.40 1.66 -15.80
C ILE A 288 20.79 1.06 -16.03
N GLN A 289 21.68 1.76 -16.76
CA GLN A 289 23.05 1.30 -16.99
C GLN A 289 23.96 1.46 -15.76
N TYR A 290 23.63 2.37 -14.86
CA TYR A 290 24.44 2.66 -13.67
C TYR A 290 24.06 1.78 -12.46
N LEU A 291 22.77 1.45 -12.30
CA LEU A 291 22.30 0.62 -11.18
C LEU A 291 23.04 -0.72 -11.01
N PRO A 292 23.47 -1.45 -12.06
CA PRO A 292 24.20 -2.71 -11.89
C PRO A 292 25.56 -2.50 -11.23
N PHE A 293 26.24 -1.40 -11.59
CA PHE A 293 27.50 -1.00 -10.98
C PHE A 293 27.29 -0.60 -9.52
N LEU A 294 26.27 0.23 -9.26
CA LEU A 294 25.95 0.66 -7.90
C LEU A 294 25.57 -0.52 -7.00
N TRP A 295 24.83 -1.50 -7.53
CA TRP A 295 24.50 -2.75 -6.83
C TRP A 295 25.75 -3.52 -6.42
N TYR A 296 26.71 -3.65 -7.34
CA TYR A 296 27.99 -4.32 -7.07
C TYR A 296 28.83 -3.57 -6.01
N GLU A 297 28.93 -2.23 -6.10
CA GLU A 297 29.62 -1.42 -5.09
C GLU A 297 28.97 -1.51 -3.71
N SER A 298 27.65 -1.64 -3.65
CA SER A 298 26.87 -1.70 -2.41
C SER A 298 26.91 -3.06 -1.70
N ASN A 299 27.87 -3.94 -2.01
CA ASN A 299 27.84 -5.32 -1.53
C ASN A 299 27.74 -5.46 -0.01
N ASP A 300 28.39 -4.55 0.71
CA ASP A 300 28.44 -4.54 2.17
C ASP A 300 27.44 -3.55 2.79
N HIS A 301 26.59 -2.93 1.97
CA HIS A 301 25.64 -1.86 2.35
C HIS A 301 24.20 -2.25 2.00
N ASN A 302 23.59 -3.10 2.84
CA ASN A 302 22.23 -3.60 2.59
C ASN A 302 21.17 -2.50 2.51
N MET A 303 21.29 -1.40 3.27
CA MET A 303 20.34 -0.28 3.19
C MET A 303 20.37 0.44 1.83
N LEU A 304 21.56 0.57 1.22
CA LEU A 304 21.67 1.10 -0.15
C LEU A 304 21.11 0.11 -1.17
N ARG A 305 21.27 -1.19 -0.93
CA ARG A 305 20.62 -2.23 -1.74
C ARG A 305 19.10 -2.12 -1.69
N CYS A 306 18.49 -1.91 -0.52
CA CYS A 306 17.04 -1.64 -0.41
C CYS A 306 16.65 -0.47 -1.32
N ALA A 307 17.35 0.67 -1.22
CA ALA A 307 17.08 1.83 -2.07
C ALA A 307 17.20 1.53 -3.58
N ILE A 308 18.16 0.68 -3.98
CA ILE A 308 18.30 0.23 -5.38
C ILE A 308 17.11 -0.65 -5.79
N VAL A 309 16.69 -1.59 -4.95
CA VAL A 309 15.54 -2.47 -5.22
C VAL A 309 14.26 -1.65 -5.39
N SER A 310 14.00 -0.70 -4.47
CA SER A 310 12.84 0.19 -4.57
C SER A 310 12.93 1.06 -5.85
N THR A 311 14.12 1.54 -6.22
CA THR A 311 14.33 2.28 -7.49
C THR A 311 14.00 1.43 -8.70
N LEU A 312 14.46 0.17 -8.74
CA LEU A 312 14.15 -0.77 -9.81
C LEU A 312 12.65 -1.07 -9.89
N MET A 313 11.97 -1.18 -8.76
CA MET A 313 10.53 -1.39 -8.71
C MET A 313 9.79 -0.21 -9.36
N ARG A 314 10.14 1.03 -8.98
CA ARG A 314 9.53 2.23 -9.59
C ARG A 314 9.82 2.34 -11.07
N LEU A 315 11.02 1.97 -11.53
CA LEU A 315 11.34 1.91 -12.95
C LEU A 315 10.48 0.87 -13.69
N VAL A 316 10.31 -0.32 -13.14
CA VAL A 316 9.48 -1.37 -13.76
C VAL A 316 8.02 -0.92 -13.90
N GLN A 317 7.46 -0.30 -12.85
CA GLN A 317 6.10 0.22 -12.84
C GLN A 317 5.93 1.37 -13.84
N ALA A 318 6.86 2.33 -13.86
CA ALA A 318 6.79 3.51 -14.74
C ALA A 318 6.98 3.17 -16.23
N LEU A 319 7.85 2.21 -16.55
CA LEU A 319 8.15 1.84 -17.93
C LEU A 319 7.11 0.88 -18.54
N GLY A 320 6.40 0.09 -17.71
CA GLY A 320 5.41 -0.92 -18.14
C GLY A 320 5.95 -2.09 -18.99
N THR A 321 7.18 -1.96 -19.49
CA THR A 321 7.91 -2.97 -20.25
C THR A 321 9.35 -2.98 -19.78
N TRP A 322 9.81 -4.14 -19.32
CA TRP A 322 11.18 -4.31 -18.82
C TRP A 322 12.00 -5.30 -19.65
N GLU A 323 11.45 -5.72 -20.80
CA GLU A 323 12.05 -6.73 -21.69
C GLU A 323 13.29 -6.24 -22.43
N ASN A 324 13.68 -4.97 -22.24
CA ASN A 324 15.00 -4.53 -22.65
C ASN A 324 16.06 -5.33 -21.89
N HIS A 325 16.96 -5.95 -22.65
CA HIS A 325 18.05 -6.78 -22.16
C HIS A 325 18.91 -6.12 -21.06
N ASN A 326 19.06 -4.79 -21.06
CA ASN A 326 19.81 -4.10 -19.99
C ASN A 326 19.10 -4.17 -18.63
N LEU A 327 17.78 -4.05 -18.61
CA LEU A 327 17.00 -4.07 -17.37
C LEU A 327 16.85 -5.50 -16.84
N GLN A 328 16.65 -6.48 -17.73
CA GLN A 328 16.63 -7.91 -17.36
C GLN A 328 17.92 -8.36 -16.64
N ARG A 329 19.09 -7.89 -17.12
CA ARG A 329 20.40 -8.22 -16.55
C ARG A 329 20.57 -7.84 -15.08
N ILE A 330 19.85 -6.82 -14.61
CA ILE A 330 19.88 -6.43 -13.20
C ILE A 330 18.67 -6.97 -12.43
N LEU A 331 17.48 -6.97 -13.01
CA LEU A 331 16.25 -7.40 -12.32
C LEU A 331 16.35 -8.83 -11.78
N PHE A 332 16.73 -9.80 -12.63
CA PHE A 332 16.68 -11.20 -12.22
C PHE A 332 17.72 -11.54 -11.13
N PRO A 333 19.01 -11.15 -11.24
CA PRO A 333 19.96 -11.40 -10.16
C PRO A 333 19.59 -10.69 -8.86
N VAL A 334 19.04 -9.47 -8.93
CA VAL A 334 18.61 -8.71 -7.75
C VAL A 334 17.43 -9.42 -7.06
N ILE A 335 16.39 -9.80 -7.80
CA ILE A 335 15.25 -10.54 -7.23
C ILE A 335 15.72 -11.87 -6.65
N GLN A 336 16.55 -12.62 -7.40
CA GLN A 336 17.06 -13.91 -6.94
C GLN A 336 17.83 -13.80 -5.63
N LEU A 337 18.71 -12.80 -5.48
CA LEU A 337 19.46 -12.60 -4.24
C LEU A 337 18.56 -12.12 -3.10
N SER A 338 17.66 -11.18 -3.39
CA SER A 338 16.80 -10.55 -2.38
C SER A 338 15.79 -11.55 -1.78
N THR A 339 15.40 -12.56 -2.56
CA THR A 339 14.40 -13.57 -2.17
C THR A 339 15.00 -14.91 -1.76
N ASP A 340 16.33 -15.01 -1.67
CA ASP A 340 17.03 -16.21 -1.20
C ASP A 340 17.19 -16.17 0.33
N ILE A 341 16.33 -16.91 1.03
CA ILE A 341 16.35 -17.03 2.50
C ILE A 341 17.63 -17.66 3.06
N SER A 342 18.46 -18.28 2.22
CA SER A 342 19.76 -18.82 2.66
C SER A 342 20.83 -17.73 2.81
N GLN A 343 20.63 -16.56 2.20
CA GLN A 343 21.57 -15.45 2.26
C GLN A 343 21.28 -14.55 3.46
N PRO A 344 22.29 -14.05 4.19
CA PRO A 344 22.06 -13.17 5.34
C PRO A 344 21.41 -11.83 4.95
N ALA A 345 21.50 -11.42 3.68
CA ALA A 345 20.92 -10.18 3.19
C ALA A 345 19.39 -10.20 3.14
N HIS A 346 18.73 -11.38 3.16
CA HIS A 346 17.27 -11.49 3.07
C HIS A 346 16.55 -10.68 4.16
N VAL A 347 17.14 -10.57 5.36
CA VAL A 347 16.56 -9.83 6.50
C VAL A 347 16.27 -8.36 6.15
N TYR A 348 17.04 -7.79 5.22
CA TYR A 348 16.87 -6.40 4.77
C TYR A 348 16.14 -6.30 3.44
N LEU A 349 16.34 -7.26 2.54
CA LEU A 349 15.95 -7.16 1.14
C LEU A 349 14.66 -7.90 0.78
N LEU A 350 14.18 -8.79 1.65
CA LEU A 350 13.11 -9.71 1.27
C LEU A 350 11.81 -9.00 0.92
N GLU A 351 11.38 -8.03 1.74
CA GLU A 351 10.15 -7.26 1.51
C GLU A 351 10.21 -6.51 0.18
N ASP A 352 11.19 -5.60 0.02
CA ASP A 352 11.43 -4.85 -1.22
C ASP A 352 11.62 -5.79 -2.44
N GLY A 353 12.31 -6.92 -2.25
CA GLY A 353 12.59 -7.91 -3.28
C GLY A 353 11.33 -8.63 -3.77
N LEU A 354 10.38 -8.92 -2.88
CA LEU A 354 9.08 -9.47 -3.24
C LEU A 354 8.21 -8.44 -3.96
N GLU A 355 8.21 -7.18 -3.51
CA GLU A 355 7.50 -6.10 -4.21
C GLU A 355 8.04 -5.88 -5.63
N LEU A 356 9.37 -5.89 -5.79
CA LEU A 356 10.01 -5.87 -7.11
C LEU A 356 9.59 -7.07 -7.95
N TRP A 357 9.53 -8.27 -7.37
CA TRP A 357 9.12 -9.47 -8.10
C TRP A 357 7.66 -9.38 -8.57
N VAL A 358 6.75 -8.90 -7.72
CA VAL A 358 5.35 -8.61 -8.08
C VAL A 358 5.32 -7.64 -9.26
N ALA A 359 6.01 -6.49 -9.17
CA ALA A 359 6.03 -5.50 -10.25
C ALA A 359 6.54 -6.10 -11.58
N VAL A 360 7.56 -6.97 -11.53
CA VAL A 360 8.13 -7.64 -12.70
C VAL A 360 7.13 -8.63 -13.32
N ILE A 361 6.54 -9.54 -12.54
CA ILE A 361 5.62 -10.56 -13.08
C ILE A 361 4.30 -9.94 -13.56
N GLU A 362 3.85 -8.87 -12.92
CA GLU A 362 2.63 -8.15 -13.33
C GLU A 362 2.78 -7.49 -14.70
N ASN A 363 3.98 -6.99 -15.02
CA ASN A 363 4.29 -6.29 -16.26
C ASN A 363 4.93 -7.17 -17.35
N ALA A 364 5.12 -8.46 -17.08
CA ALA A 364 5.63 -9.44 -18.06
C ALA A 364 4.64 -9.61 -19.23
N THR A 365 5.13 -9.62 -20.49
CA THR A 365 4.28 -9.99 -21.65
C THR A 365 4.24 -11.51 -21.86
N CYS A 366 5.35 -12.19 -21.60
CA CYS A 366 5.50 -13.63 -21.79
C CYS A 366 6.42 -14.23 -20.73
N MET A 367 6.36 -15.56 -20.57
CA MET A 367 7.27 -16.27 -19.69
C MET A 367 8.65 -16.44 -20.34
N THR A 368 9.69 -16.01 -19.64
CA THR A 368 11.10 -16.25 -20.05
C THR A 368 11.74 -17.31 -19.15
N PRO A 369 12.80 -18.01 -19.61
CA PRO A 369 13.47 -19.03 -18.80
C PRO A 369 14.02 -18.48 -17.48
N ASP A 370 14.61 -17.28 -17.49
CA ASP A 370 15.16 -16.64 -16.29
C ASP A 370 14.05 -16.25 -15.31
N LEU A 371 12.91 -15.74 -15.80
CA LEU A 371 11.75 -15.44 -14.97
C LEU A 371 11.17 -16.72 -14.33
N LEU A 372 11.10 -17.83 -15.07
CA LEU A 372 10.68 -19.13 -14.53
C LEU A 372 11.68 -19.64 -13.47
N MET A 373 12.97 -19.40 -13.65
CA MET A 373 14.01 -19.81 -12.70
C MET A 373 13.90 -19.12 -11.34
N LEU A 374 13.43 -17.85 -11.28
CA LEU A 374 13.18 -17.15 -10.02
C LEU A 374 12.19 -17.91 -9.13
N PHE A 375 11.23 -18.62 -9.73
CA PHE A 375 10.19 -19.36 -9.00
C PHE A 375 10.75 -20.45 -8.07
N LYS A 376 12.00 -20.89 -8.27
CA LYS A 376 12.68 -21.82 -7.36
C LYS A 376 12.79 -21.30 -5.92
N ASN A 377 12.85 -19.98 -5.74
CA ASN A 377 12.89 -19.36 -4.42
C ASN A 377 11.52 -19.39 -3.71
N MET A 378 10.42 -19.64 -4.43
CA MET A 378 9.07 -19.57 -3.87
C MET A 378 8.79 -20.65 -2.82
N LEU A 379 9.18 -21.90 -3.05
CA LEU A 379 8.90 -22.98 -2.10
C LEU A 379 9.60 -22.76 -0.73
N PRO A 380 10.92 -22.44 -0.68
CA PRO A 380 11.56 -22.07 0.58
C PRO A 380 10.88 -20.90 1.30
N LEU A 381 10.38 -19.90 0.57
CA LEU A 381 9.68 -18.76 1.15
C LEU A 381 8.37 -19.17 1.83
N LEU A 382 7.58 -20.03 1.19
CA LEU A 382 6.32 -20.54 1.76
C LEU A 382 6.55 -21.41 3.00
N ASP A 383 7.60 -22.23 3.00
CA ASP A 383 7.90 -23.14 4.11
C ASP A 383 8.56 -22.43 5.32
N GLY A 384 9.07 -21.21 5.13
CA GLY A 384 9.81 -20.46 6.14
C GLY A 384 8.94 -19.63 7.10
N SER A 385 8.22 -18.63 6.58
CA SER A 385 7.43 -17.70 7.38
C SER A 385 6.16 -17.28 6.66
N SER A 386 5.07 -17.06 7.40
CA SER A 386 3.79 -16.60 6.85
C SER A 386 3.68 -15.07 6.74
N GLU A 387 4.68 -14.33 7.20
CA GLU A 387 4.71 -12.85 7.18
C GLU A 387 4.46 -12.29 5.77
N TYR A 388 5.14 -12.88 4.78
CA TYR A 388 5.06 -12.44 3.38
C TYR A 388 4.10 -13.29 2.52
N LEU A 389 3.24 -14.09 3.14
CA LEU A 389 2.36 -15.04 2.44
C LEU A 389 1.53 -14.36 1.35
N LYS A 390 0.96 -13.18 1.63
CA LYS A 390 0.13 -12.44 0.68
C LYS A 390 0.90 -12.13 -0.61
N SER A 391 2.12 -11.59 -0.50
CA SER A 391 2.97 -11.30 -1.65
C SER A 391 3.37 -12.57 -2.40
N CYS A 392 3.70 -13.65 -1.69
CA CYS A 392 3.99 -14.95 -2.30
C CYS A 392 2.80 -15.50 -3.09
N LEU A 393 1.59 -15.46 -2.53
CA LEU A 393 0.37 -15.93 -3.19
C LEU A 393 0.03 -15.09 -4.44
N LEU A 394 0.23 -13.76 -4.39
CA LEU A 394 0.08 -12.88 -5.55
C LEU A 394 1.07 -13.25 -6.68
N ILE A 395 2.33 -13.51 -6.33
CA ILE A 395 3.33 -13.96 -7.31
C ILE A 395 2.90 -15.31 -7.89
N ILE A 396 2.54 -16.29 -7.07
CA ILE A 396 2.10 -17.62 -7.53
C ILE A 396 0.91 -17.49 -8.48
N GLU A 397 -0.09 -16.69 -8.12
CA GLU A 397 -1.24 -16.39 -8.97
C GLU A 397 -0.79 -15.83 -10.32
N ALA A 398 0.08 -14.83 -10.32
CA ALA A 398 0.57 -14.19 -11.54
C ALA A 398 1.36 -15.13 -12.46
N TYR A 399 2.14 -16.06 -11.88
CA TYR A 399 2.82 -17.12 -12.63
C TYR A 399 1.86 -18.14 -13.24
N ILE A 400 0.85 -18.57 -12.48
CA ILE A 400 -0.16 -19.52 -12.95
C ILE A 400 -1.00 -18.92 -14.07
N ILE A 401 -1.32 -17.62 -13.99
CA ILE A 401 -2.04 -16.92 -15.06
C ILE A 401 -1.14 -16.70 -16.29
N LEU A 402 0.18 -16.49 -16.11
CA LEU A 402 1.11 -16.28 -17.23
C LEU A 402 1.43 -17.56 -18.00
N GLU A 403 1.80 -18.63 -17.29
CA GLU A 403 2.32 -19.87 -17.87
C GLU A 403 1.93 -21.06 -16.97
N PRO A 404 0.65 -21.45 -16.95
CA PRO A 404 0.12 -22.44 -16.02
C PRO A 404 0.75 -23.81 -16.22
N ASP A 405 1.00 -24.21 -17.47
CA ASP A 405 1.44 -25.55 -17.81
C ASP A 405 2.83 -25.86 -17.23
N SER A 406 3.80 -24.96 -17.46
CA SER A 406 5.16 -25.13 -16.96
C SER A 406 5.25 -25.01 -15.43
N VAL A 407 4.48 -24.10 -14.82
CA VAL A 407 4.50 -23.87 -13.37
C VAL A 407 3.89 -25.06 -12.62
N MET A 408 2.70 -25.53 -13.05
CA MET A 408 2.05 -26.69 -12.44
C MET A 408 2.88 -27.97 -12.61
N GLN A 409 3.51 -28.17 -13.76
CA GLN A 409 4.34 -29.35 -14.01
C GLN A 409 5.61 -29.39 -13.15
N ASN A 410 6.27 -28.25 -12.98
CA ASN A 410 7.57 -28.20 -12.29
C ASN A 410 7.46 -27.96 -10.79
N PHE A 411 6.43 -27.25 -10.33
CA PHE A 411 6.32 -26.77 -8.95
C PHE A 411 4.99 -27.11 -8.27
N GLY A 412 3.99 -27.60 -9.00
CA GLY A 412 2.63 -27.83 -8.50
C GLY A 412 2.59 -28.71 -7.24
N ASP A 413 3.25 -29.87 -7.27
CA ASP A 413 3.28 -30.78 -6.11
C ASP A 413 3.94 -30.13 -4.88
N GLY A 414 4.96 -29.30 -5.09
CA GLY A 414 5.61 -28.54 -4.02
C GLY A 414 4.67 -27.53 -3.40
N LEU A 415 4.00 -26.72 -4.23
CA LEU A 415 3.06 -25.69 -3.79
C LEU A 415 1.91 -26.28 -2.97
N ILE A 416 1.30 -27.37 -3.46
CA ILE A 416 0.16 -28.01 -2.76
C ILE A 416 0.60 -28.67 -1.45
N ARG A 417 1.82 -29.22 -1.37
CA ARG A 417 2.37 -29.70 -0.10
C ARG A 417 2.54 -28.55 0.91
N SER A 418 3.13 -27.43 0.50
CA SER A 418 3.29 -26.26 1.38
C SER A 418 1.93 -25.69 1.80
N PHE A 419 0.97 -25.55 0.87
CA PHE A 419 -0.40 -25.12 1.17
C PHE A 419 -1.08 -26.04 2.19
N ASN A 420 -1.00 -27.36 2.01
CA ASN A 420 -1.57 -28.33 2.95
C ASN A 420 -0.94 -28.28 4.34
N SER A 421 0.38 -28.02 4.43
CA SER A 421 1.04 -27.83 5.72
C SER A 421 0.56 -26.56 6.40
N MET A 422 0.50 -25.45 5.66
CA MET A 422 0.09 -24.14 6.17
C MET A 422 -1.36 -24.12 6.64
N MET A 423 -2.28 -24.70 5.86
CA MET A 423 -3.72 -24.67 6.18
C MET A 423 -4.10 -25.35 7.51
N ARG A 424 -3.21 -26.14 8.12
CA ARG A 424 -3.47 -26.78 9.42
C ARG A 424 -3.42 -25.82 10.60
N ASP A 425 -2.55 -24.81 10.52
CA ASP A 425 -2.23 -23.91 11.64
C ASP A 425 -2.46 -22.42 11.32
N MET A 426 -3.03 -22.12 10.14
CA MET A 426 -3.22 -20.76 9.63
C MET A 426 -4.57 -20.15 10.02
N SER A 427 -4.64 -18.82 10.03
CA SER A 427 -5.90 -18.10 10.19
C SER A 427 -6.88 -18.38 9.03
N ASN A 428 -8.18 -18.22 9.30
CA ASN A 428 -9.22 -18.42 8.28
C ASN A 428 -9.05 -17.51 7.05
N ASP A 429 -8.52 -16.30 7.23
CA ASP A 429 -8.19 -15.40 6.12
C ASP A 429 -7.08 -15.98 5.24
N GLY A 430 -5.99 -16.48 5.84
CA GLY A 430 -4.92 -17.12 5.09
C GLY A 430 -5.38 -18.38 4.34
N ILE A 431 -6.24 -19.21 4.94
CA ILE A 431 -6.85 -20.35 4.25
C ILE A 431 -7.69 -19.88 3.05
N THR A 432 -8.46 -18.79 3.21
CA THR A 432 -9.26 -18.21 2.13
C THR A 432 -8.37 -17.75 0.96
N GLN A 433 -7.24 -17.09 1.25
CA GLN A 433 -6.28 -16.68 0.21
C GLN A 433 -5.69 -17.89 -0.54
N ILE A 434 -5.37 -18.98 0.18
CA ILE A 434 -4.90 -20.23 -0.44
C ILE A 434 -5.99 -20.85 -1.33
N MET A 435 -7.25 -20.88 -0.87
CA MET A 435 -8.38 -21.38 -1.67
C MET A 435 -8.57 -20.56 -2.96
N ASN A 436 -8.46 -19.23 -2.88
CA ASN A 436 -8.54 -18.36 -4.06
C ASN A 436 -7.44 -18.69 -5.09
N VAL A 437 -6.21 -18.96 -4.62
CA VAL A 437 -5.12 -19.40 -5.51
C VAL A 437 -5.44 -20.78 -6.11
N MET A 438 -5.96 -21.74 -5.35
CA MET A 438 -6.39 -23.03 -5.90
C MET A 438 -7.49 -22.90 -6.95
N GLU A 439 -8.44 -21.96 -6.78
CA GLU A 439 -9.41 -21.65 -7.83
C GLU A 439 -8.74 -21.12 -9.09
N VAL A 440 -7.72 -20.26 -8.97
CA VAL A 440 -6.98 -19.77 -10.14
C VAL A 440 -6.29 -20.91 -10.88
N PHE A 441 -5.76 -21.92 -10.19
CA PHE A 441 -5.24 -23.13 -10.85
C PHE A 441 -6.34 -23.79 -11.68
N LEU A 442 -7.50 -24.03 -11.07
CA LEU A 442 -8.64 -24.70 -11.72
C LEU A 442 -9.22 -23.88 -12.89
N LYS A 443 -9.17 -22.55 -12.83
CA LYS A 443 -9.57 -21.67 -13.94
C LYS A 443 -8.54 -21.71 -15.08
N ALA A 444 -7.25 -21.59 -14.75
CA ALA A 444 -6.18 -21.45 -15.75
C ALA A 444 -5.98 -22.71 -16.60
N LYS A 445 -5.88 -23.89 -15.97
CA LYS A 445 -5.74 -25.19 -16.67
C LYS A 445 -6.51 -26.29 -15.95
N PRO A 446 -7.84 -26.37 -16.15
CA PRO A 446 -8.74 -27.26 -15.41
C PRO A 446 -8.24 -28.71 -15.27
N GLY A 447 -7.95 -29.38 -16.39
CA GLY A 447 -7.63 -30.81 -16.39
C GLY A 447 -6.32 -31.16 -15.66
N ARG A 448 -5.31 -30.29 -15.72
CA ARG A 448 -4.03 -30.49 -15.01
C ARG A 448 -4.14 -30.06 -13.55
N ALA A 449 -4.81 -28.93 -13.31
CA ALA A 449 -5.00 -28.36 -11.99
C ALA A 449 -5.68 -29.34 -11.03
N VAL A 450 -6.75 -30.01 -11.45
CA VAL A 450 -7.45 -30.99 -10.59
C VAL A 450 -6.50 -32.06 -10.06
N ASN A 451 -5.60 -32.59 -10.91
CA ASN A 451 -4.63 -33.61 -10.48
C ASN A 451 -3.62 -33.04 -9.47
N VAL A 452 -3.17 -31.81 -9.68
CA VAL A 452 -2.22 -31.13 -8.80
C VAL A 452 -2.84 -30.84 -7.43
N ILE A 453 -4.07 -30.30 -7.38
CA ILE A 453 -4.73 -29.92 -6.13
C ILE A 453 -5.34 -31.10 -5.38
N LYS A 454 -5.46 -32.28 -6.01
CA LYS A 454 -6.07 -33.49 -5.42
C LYS A 454 -5.64 -33.77 -3.97
N PRO A 455 -4.36 -33.64 -3.57
CA PRO A 455 -3.94 -33.87 -2.18
C PRO A 455 -4.55 -32.91 -1.15
N ALA A 456 -5.07 -31.75 -1.56
CA ALA A 456 -5.74 -30.79 -0.68
C ALA A 456 -7.25 -31.04 -0.53
N LEU A 457 -7.85 -31.74 -1.49
CA LEU A 457 -9.31 -31.94 -1.54
C LEU A 457 -9.91 -32.68 -0.35
N PRO A 458 -9.26 -33.66 0.31
CA PRO A 458 -9.83 -34.29 1.50
C PRO A 458 -10.13 -33.31 2.63
N MET A 459 -9.27 -32.30 2.84
CA MET A 459 -9.47 -31.27 3.85
C MET A 459 -10.62 -30.33 3.48
N VAL A 460 -10.73 -29.95 2.20
CA VAL A 460 -11.85 -29.18 1.67
C VAL A 460 -13.17 -29.94 1.84
N PHE A 461 -13.17 -31.24 1.52
CA PHE A 461 -14.35 -32.10 1.63
C PHE A 461 -14.80 -32.24 3.09
N GLU A 462 -13.88 -32.52 4.01
CA GLU A 462 -14.17 -32.61 5.45
C GLU A 462 -14.75 -31.30 5.99
N ALA A 463 -14.19 -30.15 5.60
CA ALA A 463 -14.69 -28.85 6.01
C ALA A 463 -16.12 -28.56 5.52
N ILE A 464 -16.47 -29.04 4.33
CA ILE A 464 -17.84 -28.96 3.78
C ILE A 464 -18.77 -29.86 4.58
N VAL A 465 -18.44 -31.13 4.77
CA VAL A 465 -19.30 -32.10 5.49
C VAL A 465 -19.53 -31.68 6.94
N HIS A 466 -18.50 -31.20 7.64
CA HIS A 466 -18.65 -30.68 9.00
C HIS A 466 -19.41 -29.34 9.07
N GLY A 467 -19.73 -28.74 7.92
CA GLY A 467 -20.55 -27.54 7.81
C GLY A 467 -19.85 -26.31 8.36
N GLN A 468 -18.71 -25.93 7.77
CA GLN A 468 -17.95 -24.74 8.17
C GLN A 468 -18.87 -23.54 8.46
N GLN A 469 -18.64 -22.90 9.60
CA GLN A 469 -19.56 -21.90 10.16
C GLN A 469 -19.30 -20.50 9.60
N LEU A 470 -18.10 -20.23 9.10
CA LEU A 470 -17.73 -18.95 8.50
C LEU A 470 -18.19 -18.89 7.04
N PRO A 471 -19.11 -17.97 6.67
CA PRO A 471 -19.70 -17.90 5.33
C PRO A 471 -18.66 -17.78 4.21
N PHE A 472 -17.72 -16.84 4.34
CA PHE A 472 -16.71 -16.57 3.31
C PHE A 472 -15.78 -17.77 3.07
N LEU A 473 -15.45 -18.50 4.13
CA LEU A 473 -14.56 -19.66 4.06
C LEU A 473 -15.31 -20.88 3.52
N MET A 474 -16.56 -21.10 3.96
CA MET A 474 -17.44 -22.13 3.41
C MET A 474 -17.66 -21.92 1.90
N ALA A 475 -17.94 -20.69 1.48
CA ALA A 475 -18.09 -20.33 0.07
C ALA A 475 -16.84 -20.67 -0.75
N SER A 476 -15.65 -20.47 -0.19
CA SER A 476 -14.38 -20.78 -0.86
C SER A 476 -14.14 -22.28 -0.99
N PHE A 477 -14.44 -23.07 0.06
CA PHE A 477 -14.38 -24.53 -0.01
C PHE A 477 -15.38 -25.11 -1.02
N LEU A 478 -16.64 -24.64 -0.97
CA LEU A 478 -17.69 -25.04 -1.91
C LEU A 478 -17.29 -24.68 -3.35
N SER A 479 -16.69 -23.51 -3.59
CA SER A 479 -16.28 -23.07 -4.93
C SER A 479 -15.17 -23.94 -5.51
N VAL A 480 -14.15 -24.29 -4.72
CA VAL A 480 -13.10 -25.23 -5.14
C VAL A 480 -13.73 -26.59 -5.48
N MET A 481 -14.60 -27.12 -4.61
CA MET A 481 -15.25 -28.41 -4.84
C MET A 481 -16.20 -28.40 -6.05
N ALA A 482 -16.97 -27.33 -6.24
CA ALA A 482 -17.85 -27.14 -7.40
C ALA A 482 -17.08 -27.23 -8.72
N ARG A 483 -15.91 -26.58 -8.78
CA ARG A 483 -15.04 -26.65 -9.94
C ARG A 483 -14.52 -28.06 -10.17
N VAL A 484 -14.08 -28.76 -9.11
CA VAL A 484 -13.65 -30.16 -9.25
C VAL A 484 -14.76 -31.03 -9.82
N ILE A 485 -15.99 -30.92 -9.30
CA ILE A 485 -17.16 -31.67 -9.79
C ILE A 485 -17.42 -31.40 -11.29
N LEU A 486 -17.39 -30.12 -11.69
CA LEU A 486 -17.62 -29.70 -13.08
C LEU A 486 -16.52 -30.15 -14.05
N ILE A 487 -15.26 -30.23 -13.58
CA ILE A 487 -14.10 -30.56 -14.43
C ILE A 487 -13.88 -32.08 -14.50
N ARG A 488 -13.90 -32.78 -13.36
CA ARG A 488 -13.60 -34.22 -13.21
C ARG A 488 -14.39 -34.81 -12.05
N ASN A 489 -15.60 -35.30 -12.34
CA ASN A 489 -16.45 -35.94 -11.35
C ASN A 489 -15.83 -37.21 -10.72
N ASP A 490 -15.02 -37.95 -11.45
CA ASP A 490 -14.28 -39.11 -10.94
C ASP A 490 -13.32 -38.77 -9.79
N VAL A 491 -12.66 -37.61 -9.82
CA VAL A 491 -11.77 -37.18 -8.73
C VAL A 491 -12.58 -36.83 -7.49
N PHE A 492 -13.75 -36.22 -7.66
CA PHE A 492 -14.69 -36.01 -6.55
C PHE A 492 -15.14 -37.36 -5.93
N LEU A 493 -15.47 -38.35 -6.76
CA LEU A 493 -15.85 -39.68 -6.28
C LEU A 493 -14.69 -40.37 -5.52
N GLU A 494 -13.46 -40.26 -6.01
CA GLU A 494 -12.28 -40.78 -5.31
C GLU A 494 -12.10 -40.16 -3.92
N VAL A 495 -12.22 -38.82 -3.80
CA VAL A 495 -12.12 -38.12 -2.51
C VAL A 495 -13.21 -38.56 -1.55
N MET A 496 -14.44 -38.75 -2.04
CA MET A 496 -15.56 -39.23 -1.25
C MET A 496 -15.35 -40.67 -0.77
N ILE A 497 -14.81 -41.55 -1.63
CA ILE A 497 -14.48 -42.94 -1.28
C ILE A 497 -13.37 -42.96 -0.21
N ASP A 498 -12.33 -42.16 -0.37
CA ASP A 498 -11.22 -42.06 0.60
C ASP A 498 -11.73 -41.56 1.95
N TYR A 499 -12.62 -40.55 1.96
CA TYR A 499 -13.25 -40.04 3.18
C TYR A 499 -14.11 -41.10 3.86
N SER A 500 -14.96 -41.80 3.09
CA SER A 500 -15.78 -42.93 3.58
C SER A 500 -14.93 -44.01 4.25
N GLN A 501 -13.82 -44.41 3.62
CA GLN A 501 -12.90 -45.40 4.18
C GLN A 501 -12.24 -44.92 5.47
N SER A 502 -11.83 -43.64 5.53
CA SER A 502 -11.18 -43.06 6.71
C SER A 502 -12.11 -42.98 7.94
N ARG A 503 -13.43 -42.81 7.72
CA ARG A 503 -14.45 -42.72 8.76
C ARG A 503 -15.16 -44.04 9.05
N GLY A 504 -15.00 -45.05 8.19
CA GLY A 504 -15.72 -46.32 8.29
C GLY A 504 -17.23 -46.21 8.01
N LEU A 505 -17.63 -45.19 7.23
CA LEU A 505 -19.03 -44.94 6.82
C LEU A 505 -19.29 -45.50 5.42
N LYS A 506 -20.55 -45.72 5.07
CA LYS A 506 -20.89 -46.07 3.67
C LYS A 506 -20.74 -44.85 2.77
N VAL A 507 -20.37 -45.09 1.52
CA VAL A 507 -20.23 -44.02 0.50
C VAL A 507 -21.54 -43.25 0.32
N GLU A 508 -22.67 -43.95 0.30
CA GLU A 508 -24.02 -43.36 0.20
C GLU A 508 -24.33 -42.41 1.38
N GLU A 509 -23.96 -42.81 2.61
CA GLU A 509 -24.18 -41.99 3.81
C GLU A 509 -23.34 -40.71 3.75
N VAL A 510 -22.06 -40.82 3.37
CA VAL A 510 -21.16 -39.67 3.20
C VAL A 510 -21.65 -38.73 2.09
N PHE A 511 -22.14 -39.29 0.98
CA PHE A 511 -22.67 -38.47 -0.11
C PHE A 511 -23.93 -37.72 0.32
N GLY A 512 -24.82 -38.37 1.05
CA GLY A 512 -25.99 -37.74 1.66
C GLY A 512 -25.61 -36.57 2.58
N GLU A 513 -24.68 -36.78 3.51
CA GLU A 513 -24.17 -35.73 4.42
C GLU A 513 -23.56 -34.55 3.65
N PHE A 514 -22.79 -34.84 2.61
CA PHE A 514 -22.22 -33.80 1.74
C PHE A 514 -23.30 -32.98 1.04
N LEU A 515 -24.31 -33.62 0.45
CA LEU A 515 -25.41 -32.94 -0.25
C LEU A 515 -26.26 -32.11 0.71
N ASP A 516 -26.57 -32.64 1.89
CA ASP A 516 -27.34 -31.91 2.91
C ASP A 516 -26.59 -30.65 3.37
N SER A 517 -25.28 -30.78 3.66
CA SER A 517 -24.46 -29.62 4.01
C SER A 517 -24.33 -28.63 2.85
N TRP A 518 -24.15 -29.11 1.61
CA TRP A 518 -24.07 -28.26 0.42
C TRP A 518 -25.32 -27.40 0.27
N LEU A 519 -26.50 -28.02 0.27
CA LEU A 519 -27.79 -27.35 0.10
C LEU A 519 -28.04 -26.33 1.22
N GLN A 520 -27.79 -26.72 2.48
CA GLN A 520 -27.98 -25.82 3.63
C GLN A 520 -27.04 -24.61 3.57
N LYS A 521 -25.79 -24.80 3.15
CA LYS A 521 -24.76 -23.76 3.20
C LYS A 521 -24.74 -22.88 1.97
N MET A 522 -25.37 -23.30 0.88
CA MET A 522 -25.51 -22.52 -0.34
C MET A 522 -26.26 -21.19 -0.10
N GLU A 523 -27.25 -21.18 0.78
CA GLU A 523 -28.02 -19.96 1.17
C GLU A 523 -27.16 -18.88 1.85
N ILE A 524 -25.98 -19.23 2.36
CA ILE A 524 -25.09 -18.32 3.08
C ILE A 524 -24.06 -17.68 2.13
N VAL A 525 -23.92 -18.19 0.91
CA VAL A 525 -23.08 -17.60 -0.12
C VAL A 525 -23.84 -16.42 -0.70
N THR A 526 -23.20 -15.24 -0.73
CA THR A 526 -23.80 -13.98 -1.21
C THR A 526 -23.12 -13.44 -2.48
N GLN A 527 -22.08 -14.12 -2.97
CA GLN A 527 -21.34 -13.72 -4.16
C GLN A 527 -21.98 -14.40 -5.37
N PHE A 528 -22.64 -13.63 -6.24
CA PHE A 528 -23.38 -14.14 -7.41
C PHE A 528 -22.54 -15.07 -8.31
N GLU A 529 -21.26 -14.77 -8.52
CA GLU A 529 -20.36 -15.64 -9.28
C GLU A 529 -20.24 -17.03 -8.65
N LYS A 530 -20.07 -17.08 -7.32
CA LYS A 530 -19.93 -18.33 -6.58
C LYS A 530 -21.28 -19.05 -6.50
N GLU A 531 -22.38 -18.35 -6.23
CA GLU A 531 -23.72 -18.95 -6.25
C GLU A 531 -24.03 -19.63 -7.59
N LYS A 532 -23.78 -18.94 -8.72
CA LYS A 532 -23.94 -19.53 -10.04
C LYS A 532 -23.02 -20.72 -10.26
N LEU A 533 -21.76 -20.66 -9.81
CA LEU A 533 -20.83 -21.80 -9.87
C LEU A 533 -21.38 -23.01 -9.09
N LEU A 534 -21.88 -22.79 -7.87
CA LEU A 534 -22.46 -23.83 -7.04
C LEU A 534 -23.72 -24.42 -7.70
N ALA A 535 -24.56 -23.58 -8.30
CA ALA A 535 -25.74 -23.99 -9.05
C ALA A 535 -25.38 -24.82 -10.29
N LEU A 536 -24.34 -24.44 -11.04
CA LEU A 536 -23.85 -25.24 -12.17
C LEU A 536 -23.36 -26.62 -11.72
N ALA A 537 -22.62 -26.70 -10.61
CA ALA A 537 -22.18 -27.97 -10.05
C ALA A 537 -23.36 -28.82 -9.56
N LEU A 538 -24.31 -28.22 -8.85
CA LEU A 538 -25.53 -28.88 -8.39
C LEU A 538 -26.36 -29.44 -9.55
N ALA A 539 -26.56 -28.63 -10.60
CA ALA A 539 -27.25 -29.04 -11.83
C ALA A 539 -26.51 -30.19 -12.53
N SER A 540 -25.18 -30.20 -12.54
CA SER A 540 -24.41 -31.31 -13.15
C SER A 540 -24.67 -32.65 -12.45
N MET A 541 -24.81 -32.63 -11.12
CA MET A 541 -25.12 -33.82 -10.32
C MET A 541 -26.55 -34.32 -10.52
N LEU A 542 -27.49 -33.42 -10.86
CA LEU A 542 -28.90 -33.74 -11.13
C LEU A 542 -29.09 -34.77 -12.25
N SER A 543 -28.15 -34.86 -13.19
CA SER A 543 -28.22 -35.83 -14.29
C SER A 543 -27.97 -37.29 -13.84
N SER A 544 -27.50 -37.51 -12.61
CA SER A 544 -27.19 -38.83 -12.09
C SER A 544 -28.45 -39.54 -11.57
N PRO A 545 -28.70 -40.81 -11.91
CA PRO A 545 -29.79 -41.60 -11.34
C PRO A 545 -29.48 -42.13 -9.93
N ASP A 546 -28.53 -41.51 -9.22
CA ASP A 546 -28.11 -41.90 -7.88
C ASP A 546 -29.25 -41.67 -6.86
N ARG A 547 -29.45 -42.64 -5.97
CA ARG A 547 -30.55 -42.62 -4.99
C ARG A 547 -30.48 -41.38 -4.08
N GLU A 548 -29.29 -40.97 -3.67
CA GLU A 548 -29.13 -39.83 -2.76
C GLU A 548 -29.44 -38.49 -3.43
N VAL A 549 -29.22 -38.40 -4.75
CA VAL A 549 -29.62 -37.26 -5.57
C VAL A 549 -31.14 -37.26 -5.77
N LEU A 550 -31.73 -38.40 -6.14
CA LEU A 550 -33.17 -38.51 -6.37
C LEU A 550 -34.00 -38.24 -5.11
N HIS A 551 -33.51 -38.66 -3.93
CA HIS A 551 -34.18 -38.37 -2.65
C HIS A 551 -34.20 -36.86 -2.33
N ARG A 552 -33.23 -36.10 -2.85
CA ARG A 552 -33.09 -34.64 -2.65
C ARG A 552 -33.46 -33.84 -3.89
N PHE A 553 -34.19 -34.43 -4.83
CA PHE A 553 -34.52 -33.81 -6.10
C PHE A 553 -35.30 -32.49 -5.92
N CYS A 554 -36.27 -32.46 -5.01
CA CYS A 554 -37.03 -31.25 -4.68
C CYS A 554 -36.12 -30.13 -4.10
N PRO A 555 -35.32 -30.38 -3.04
CA PRO A 555 -34.32 -29.41 -2.56
C PRO A 555 -33.34 -28.89 -3.62
N PHE A 556 -32.87 -29.76 -4.53
CA PHE A 556 -32.01 -29.35 -5.64
C PHE A 556 -32.70 -28.35 -6.54
N LEU A 557 -33.92 -28.66 -6.96
CA LEU A 557 -34.74 -27.80 -7.80
C LEU A 557 -35.02 -26.47 -7.11
N PHE A 558 -35.38 -26.48 -5.83
CA PHE A 558 -35.58 -25.26 -5.04
C PHE A 558 -34.32 -24.38 -5.01
N ALA A 559 -33.15 -24.94 -4.69
CA ALA A 559 -31.90 -24.19 -4.65
C ALA A 559 -31.51 -23.60 -6.03
N LEU A 560 -31.72 -24.37 -7.12
CA LEU A 560 -31.50 -23.87 -8.48
C LEU A 560 -32.46 -22.73 -8.82
N LYS A 561 -33.72 -22.81 -8.36
CA LYS A 561 -34.74 -21.79 -8.55
C LYS A 561 -34.37 -20.48 -7.86
N GLU A 562 -33.91 -20.51 -6.61
CA GLU A 562 -33.49 -19.30 -5.89
C GLU A 562 -32.40 -18.57 -6.68
N VAL A 563 -31.34 -19.28 -7.09
CA VAL A 563 -30.25 -18.69 -7.87
C VAL A 563 -30.71 -18.17 -9.24
N MET A 564 -31.63 -18.87 -9.91
CA MET A 564 -32.18 -18.40 -11.19
C MET A 564 -33.01 -17.14 -11.02
N ASN A 565 -33.76 -17.01 -9.92
CA ASN A 565 -34.51 -15.80 -9.58
C ASN A 565 -33.55 -14.63 -9.31
N ASP A 566 -32.53 -14.84 -8.47
CA ASP A 566 -31.55 -13.80 -8.12
C ASP A 566 -30.84 -13.28 -9.38
N ILE A 567 -30.47 -14.17 -10.30
CA ILE A 567 -29.87 -13.80 -11.59
C ILE A 567 -30.88 -13.10 -12.51
N ALA A 568 -32.16 -13.48 -12.46
CA ALA A 568 -33.22 -12.91 -13.31
C ALA A 568 -33.67 -11.52 -12.84
N GLU A 569 -33.69 -11.25 -11.54
CA GLU A 569 -33.97 -9.92 -10.99
C GLU A 569 -32.90 -8.88 -11.38
N CYS A 570 -31.68 -9.34 -11.68
CA CYS A 570 -30.60 -8.49 -12.19
C CYS A 570 -30.67 -8.22 -13.71
N GLN A 571 -31.74 -8.57 -14.42
CA GLN A 571 -31.88 -8.31 -15.86
C GLN A 571 -32.15 -6.82 -16.17
N ASN A 572 -31.36 -6.23 -17.08
CA ASN A 572 -31.62 -4.89 -17.63
C ASN A 572 -32.77 -4.90 -18.67
N GLU A 573 -33.41 -3.74 -18.88
CA GLU A 573 -34.61 -3.53 -19.72
C GLU A 573 -34.47 -3.99 -21.20
N ASP A 574 -33.25 -4.21 -21.70
CA ASP A 574 -32.98 -4.59 -23.10
C ASP A 574 -33.06 -6.10 -23.39
N GLY A 575 -33.37 -6.94 -22.39
CA GLY A 575 -33.63 -8.37 -22.60
C GLY A 575 -32.42 -9.21 -23.06
N SER A 576 -31.21 -8.64 -23.11
CA SER A 576 -29.98 -9.42 -23.22
C SER A 576 -29.65 -10.04 -21.87
N CYS A 577 -30.05 -11.30 -21.66
CA CYS A 577 -29.48 -12.16 -20.63
C CYS A 577 -28.01 -12.47 -20.95
N SER A 578 -27.13 -11.49 -20.86
CA SER A 578 -25.71 -11.68 -21.07
C SER A 578 -25.03 -11.74 -19.71
N LEU A 579 -24.92 -12.99 -19.21
CA LEU A 579 -23.74 -13.44 -18.47
C LEU A 579 -23.36 -12.56 -17.27
N LEU A 580 -24.14 -12.63 -16.17
CA LEU A 580 -23.82 -12.08 -14.84
C LEU A 580 -22.81 -10.90 -14.90
N ILE A 581 -23.33 -9.69 -15.11
CA ILE A 581 -22.75 -8.46 -14.56
C ILE A 581 -21.22 -8.36 -14.71
N VAL A 582 -20.78 -7.71 -15.80
CA VAL A 582 -19.41 -7.17 -15.90
C VAL A 582 -19.11 -6.11 -14.82
N GLY A 583 -20.10 -5.61 -14.08
CA GLY A 583 -19.93 -4.51 -13.14
C GLY A 583 -20.26 -4.84 -11.69
N ASN A 584 -19.25 -5.20 -10.89
CA ASN A 584 -19.09 -4.68 -9.52
C ASN A 584 -17.75 -5.10 -8.88
N ASP A 585 -17.15 -6.24 -9.25
CA ASP A 585 -15.86 -6.69 -8.68
C ASP A 585 -14.66 -6.57 -9.65
N LEU A 586 -14.91 -6.43 -10.95
CA LEU A 586 -13.91 -5.98 -11.90
C LEU A 586 -14.20 -4.49 -12.14
N PRO A 587 -13.32 -3.55 -11.75
CA PRO A 587 -13.52 -2.16 -12.14
C PRO A 587 -13.71 -2.12 -13.66
N GLU A 588 -14.79 -1.49 -14.11
CA GLU A 588 -14.84 -0.98 -15.48
C GLU A 588 -13.73 0.07 -15.55
N ASP A 589 -12.53 -0.38 -15.89
CA ASP A 589 -11.44 0.51 -16.22
C ASP A 589 -12.00 1.41 -17.34
N SER A 590 -12.06 2.72 -17.08
CA SER A 590 -12.31 3.69 -18.14
C SER A 590 -11.29 3.47 -19.28
N GLU A 591 -11.54 3.95 -20.50
CA GLU A 591 -10.54 3.85 -21.60
C GLU A 591 -9.17 4.40 -21.16
N ASP A 592 -9.16 5.39 -20.26
CA ASP A 592 -7.95 5.95 -19.65
C ASP A 592 -7.31 5.01 -18.59
N ASP A 593 -8.11 4.28 -17.80
CA ASP A 593 -7.62 3.30 -16.81
C ASP A 593 -7.09 2.01 -17.48
N GLU A 594 -7.62 1.62 -18.64
CA GLU A 594 -7.16 0.44 -19.38
C GLU A 594 -5.70 0.59 -19.85
N GLU A 595 -5.25 1.81 -20.18
CA GLU A 595 -3.84 2.07 -20.52
C GLU A 595 -2.91 2.02 -19.31
N LEU A 596 -3.39 2.41 -18.12
CA LEU A 596 -2.63 2.34 -16.86
C LEU A 596 -2.69 0.96 -16.17
N SER A 597 -3.63 0.09 -16.55
CA SER A 597 -3.77 -1.23 -15.97
C SER A 597 -2.58 -2.16 -16.31
N SER A 598 -2.08 -2.88 -15.30
CA SER A 598 -0.97 -3.82 -15.51
C SER A 598 -1.35 -4.96 -16.45
N LYS A 599 -0.39 -5.53 -17.18
CA LYS A 599 -0.65 -6.64 -18.12
C LYS A 599 -1.24 -7.86 -17.42
N HIS A 600 -0.89 -8.08 -16.15
CA HIS A 600 -1.48 -9.14 -15.35
C HIS A 600 -2.96 -8.89 -15.05
N ARG A 601 -3.38 -7.65 -14.74
CA ARG A 601 -4.82 -7.33 -14.58
C ARG A 601 -5.61 -7.69 -15.85
N LYS A 602 -5.07 -7.34 -17.03
CA LYS A 602 -5.68 -7.71 -18.33
C LYS A 602 -5.81 -9.23 -18.49
N ARG A 603 -4.74 -9.99 -18.19
CA ARG A 603 -4.76 -11.47 -18.23
C ARG A 603 -5.74 -12.07 -17.23
N LYS A 604 -5.81 -11.54 -16.01
CA LYS A 604 -6.73 -11.99 -14.96
C LYS A 604 -8.18 -11.76 -15.36
N ARG A 605 -8.50 -10.60 -15.93
CA ARG A 605 -9.82 -10.29 -16.50
C ARG A 605 -10.16 -11.25 -17.65
N GLN A 606 -9.23 -11.47 -18.58
CA GLN A 606 -9.43 -12.41 -19.69
C GLN A 606 -9.68 -13.85 -19.20
N LEU A 607 -8.95 -14.28 -18.17
CA LEU A 607 -9.17 -15.59 -17.56
C LEU A 607 -10.56 -15.69 -16.92
N ALA A 608 -11.00 -14.67 -16.18
CA ALA A 608 -12.34 -14.63 -15.59
C ALA A 608 -13.44 -14.74 -16.66
N LEU A 609 -13.31 -14.00 -17.77
CA LEU A 609 -14.27 -14.04 -18.88
C LEU A 609 -14.33 -15.39 -19.61
N SER A 610 -13.28 -16.22 -19.51
CA SER A 610 -13.25 -17.57 -20.09
C SER A 610 -13.88 -18.65 -19.20
N ASP A 611 -14.25 -18.30 -17.96
CA ASP A 611 -14.79 -19.23 -16.97
C ASP A 611 -16.20 -19.71 -17.33
N PRO A 612 -16.56 -20.99 -17.10
CA PRO A 612 -17.93 -21.49 -17.23
C PRO A 612 -19.00 -20.64 -16.54
N VAL A 613 -18.68 -19.99 -15.42
CA VAL A 613 -19.58 -19.05 -14.74
C VAL A 613 -20.00 -17.90 -15.67
N TYR A 614 -19.11 -17.45 -16.54
CA TYR A 614 -19.33 -16.37 -17.50
C TYR A 614 -19.69 -16.84 -18.91
N THR A 615 -19.49 -18.11 -19.26
CA THR A 615 -19.81 -18.60 -20.62
C THR A 615 -21.09 -19.43 -20.68
N CYS A 616 -21.50 -20.05 -19.57
CA CYS A 616 -22.66 -20.94 -19.53
C CYS A 616 -23.94 -20.19 -19.13
N ASN A 617 -25.02 -20.41 -19.89
CA ASN A 617 -26.36 -19.99 -19.50
C ASN A 617 -26.94 -21.02 -18.51
N LEU A 618 -27.18 -20.60 -17.26
CA LEU A 618 -27.63 -21.49 -16.19
C LEU A 618 -28.99 -22.12 -16.51
N MET A 619 -29.96 -21.34 -16.99
CA MET A 619 -31.32 -21.82 -17.27
C MET A 619 -31.32 -22.91 -18.36
N ALA A 620 -30.57 -22.68 -19.44
CA ALA A 620 -30.39 -23.67 -20.50
C ALA A 620 -29.67 -24.92 -19.98
N TYR A 621 -28.63 -24.74 -19.17
CA TYR A 621 -27.88 -25.85 -18.60
C TYR A 621 -28.74 -26.73 -17.68
N VAL A 622 -29.51 -26.14 -16.77
CA VAL A 622 -30.44 -26.87 -15.88
C VAL A 622 -31.45 -27.68 -16.69
N ARG A 623 -32.03 -27.09 -17.74
CA ARG A 623 -32.94 -27.77 -18.68
C ARG A 623 -32.31 -29.02 -19.26
N ASP A 624 -31.09 -28.89 -19.77
CA ASP A 624 -30.39 -30.00 -20.41
C ASP A 624 -30.06 -31.10 -19.39
N GLN A 625 -29.70 -30.76 -18.15
CA GLN A 625 -29.43 -31.75 -17.11
C GLN A 625 -30.68 -32.52 -16.66
N VAL A 626 -31.83 -31.86 -16.54
CA VAL A 626 -33.11 -32.55 -16.23
C VAL A 626 -33.53 -33.45 -17.40
N ASN A 627 -33.36 -32.99 -18.64
CA ASN A 627 -33.61 -33.82 -19.81
C ASN A 627 -32.68 -35.05 -19.86
N ASN A 628 -31.40 -34.87 -19.51
CA ASN A 628 -30.46 -35.99 -19.41
C ASN A 628 -30.88 -37.00 -18.32
N LEU A 629 -31.39 -36.54 -17.18
CA LEU A 629 -31.96 -37.43 -16.17
C LEU A 629 -33.16 -38.19 -16.71
N ARG A 630 -34.08 -37.49 -17.40
CA ARG A 630 -35.26 -38.10 -18.05
C ARG A 630 -34.89 -39.19 -19.04
N LEU A 631 -33.79 -39.04 -19.77
CA LEU A 631 -33.29 -40.05 -20.71
C LEU A 631 -32.65 -41.26 -20.01
N ARG A 632 -32.17 -41.11 -18.78
CA ARG A 632 -31.54 -42.18 -17.98
C ARG A 632 -32.54 -42.96 -17.13
N LEU A 633 -33.67 -42.36 -16.78
CA LEU A 633 -34.75 -42.98 -16.03
C LEU A 633 -35.84 -43.52 -16.96
N ASN A 634 -36.58 -44.54 -16.50
CA ASN A 634 -37.81 -44.96 -17.19
C ASN A 634 -38.92 -43.92 -16.96
N ALA A 635 -39.91 -43.86 -17.86
CA ALA A 635 -40.99 -42.88 -17.81
C ALA A 635 -41.75 -42.88 -16.47
N GLU A 636 -42.02 -44.07 -15.90
CA GLU A 636 -42.67 -44.21 -14.59
C GLU A 636 -41.77 -43.68 -13.45
N GLN A 637 -40.49 -44.03 -13.44
CA GLN A 637 -39.54 -43.57 -12.41
C GLN A 637 -39.35 -42.05 -12.44
N PHE A 638 -39.28 -41.47 -13.63
CA PHE A 638 -39.19 -40.01 -13.77
C PHE A 638 -40.46 -39.33 -13.29
N GLN A 639 -41.64 -39.91 -13.58
CA GLN A 639 -42.91 -39.40 -13.10
C GLN A 639 -43.02 -39.50 -11.57
N ASP A 640 -42.53 -40.58 -10.96
CA ASP A 640 -42.48 -40.74 -9.50
C ASP A 640 -41.57 -39.69 -8.85
N VAL A 641 -40.39 -39.44 -9.42
CA VAL A 641 -39.48 -38.39 -8.93
C VAL A 641 -40.08 -37.00 -9.10
N MET A 642 -40.79 -36.73 -10.20
CA MET A 642 -41.47 -35.45 -10.38
C MET A 642 -42.63 -35.24 -9.40
N GLN A 643 -43.27 -36.31 -8.91
CA GLN A 643 -44.32 -36.22 -7.90
C GLN A 643 -43.79 -35.92 -6.48
N THR A 644 -42.49 -36.05 -6.23
CA THR A 644 -41.90 -35.68 -4.93
C THR A 644 -41.59 -34.19 -4.81
N VAL A 645 -41.67 -33.45 -5.91
CA VAL A 645 -41.47 -32.00 -5.96
C VAL A 645 -42.79 -31.31 -5.60
N ASP A 646 -42.74 -30.31 -4.72
CA ASP A 646 -43.92 -29.54 -4.37
C ASP A 646 -44.41 -28.67 -5.55
N ASP A 647 -45.71 -28.41 -5.59
CA ASP A 647 -46.35 -27.71 -6.71
C ASP A 647 -45.78 -26.29 -6.92
N GLU A 648 -45.38 -25.60 -5.84
CA GLU A 648 -44.83 -24.24 -5.90
C GLU A 648 -43.45 -24.22 -6.58
N THR A 649 -42.55 -25.12 -6.17
CA THR A 649 -41.22 -25.28 -6.79
C THR A 649 -41.34 -25.67 -8.27
N LEU A 650 -42.28 -26.57 -8.59
CA LEU A 650 -42.55 -27.02 -9.96
C LEU A 650 -43.09 -25.91 -10.86
N GLU A 651 -44.06 -25.13 -10.39
CA GLU A 651 -44.62 -24.00 -11.16
C GLU A 651 -43.56 -22.91 -11.40
N ASN A 652 -42.77 -22.58 -10.39
CA ASN A 652 -41.74 -21.55 -10.49
C ASN A 652 -40.60 -21.96 -11.43
N ILE A 653 -40.11 -23.21 -11.34
CA ILE A 653 -39.07 -23.68 -12.26
C ILE A 653 -39.57 -23.75 -13.69
N ARG A 654 -40.85 -24.08 -13.91
CA ARG A 654 -41.46 -24.08 -15.25
C ARG A 654 -41.42 -22.72 -15.94
N GLN A 655 -41.31 -21.62 -15.19
CA GLN A 655 -41.14 -20.28 -15.76
C GLN A 655 -39.78 -20.13 -16.47
N PHE A 656 -38.74 -20.82 -15.99
CA PHE A 656 -37.37 -20.75 -16.53
C PHE A 656 -37.03 -21.95 -17.43
N VAL A 657 -37.55 -23.12 -17.07
CA VAL A 657 -37.22 -24.41 -17.67
C VAL A 657 -38.53 -25.16 -17.97
N PRO A 658 -38.95 -25.31 -19.24
CA PRO A 658 -40.06 -26.18 -19.58
C PRO A 658 -39.67 -27.64 -19.29
N LEU A 659 -40.19 -28.16 -18.17
CA LEU A 659 -40.00 -29.51 -17.66
C LEU A 659 -41.09 -30.48 -18.09
#